data_AF-A0A3P8DXE5-F1
#
_entry.id   AF-A0A3P8DXE5-F1
#
_cell.length_a   1.000
_cell.length_b   1.000
_cell.length_c   1.000
_cell.angle_alpha   90.00
_cell.angle_beta   90.00
_cell.angle_gamma   90.00
#
_symmetry.space_group_name_H-M   'P 1'
#
loop_
_entity.id
_entity.type
_entity.pdbx_description
1 polymer ?
#
loop_
_entity_poly.entity_id
_entity_poly.type
_entity_poly.pdbx_seq_one_letter_code
_entity_poly.pdbx_strand_id
1 'polypeptide(L)'
;MNAMVYVRGHPLDYDRWESEGAKGWSFRNCLPYFKKAETYTGSKGPSDLYRGYNGPLYVTRSPADHPLHQAFLEAGRLHPIGTTEDMNGFKQEGLGIMDQTIHNGVRCSTSAAYITPILSRPNLYTSSGITCTRVLFDGTRAIGVEKTKFFGTDNIDSYSREKIYCEGDVILCGGAINSPQLLMLSGVGPADHLRVHEIPVVVNLPGVGENLVDHLEVYVQQKCKLPITLYNQSSWRFPHNLIRIGLQWFLTHKGLGASSHLETGGFARSTPDKAHPDIQFHFLPSTVHDDGRKVGKCHAYQVHVGNMRTKSKGCIKLASNDPRRHPIIDPNYLDHDDDWKEFRKCVRLSREIFALKPFDPYRGEELSPGKDVQTDAQIDNFIKKESASAYHPSCSCKMGSESDRMAVVDPVTMGVYGTQNLKMVDASIMPSIVSGNLNAPVVMMAERAADLIQGKSLPPLDDMALPKFDFCDIAANPTGWGPLGSPPALDTSIPFQQYNKADRIGRVADWIGVDRFFYRRTNERYNERMYGSAANAGSQFDYVHGMDENNFQLVDSSKPVQRNPQRNYRARQLQFKKLLQKDQERREQALQGQNVKMKRSIAKEQQRAFKMWQRRGGNARQGQRGMGGRYPGERPKDRLPSVQVRPEWQVIEEMDFPRLLKLNLPGVGTGEDIGKHLYGTLHFYDKAIDRVSVRTPINLQRCGGNFYNVTTTEDPVIEELAQQGIGNVFATDIILATLMTATRSVYSWDIVAHRVGDKLFLDKRDTGGISNPVDALTVSETSGDPPSFEGAGINNAKDLATEALFINQNFRRQVLKRNEHPYVMAHPRAPFEEEGGESGCGYRYRKWTLGKNANGKPIEVVCRTEHDGVMLSPSGDVQFLTIKSFNEWDSSQSGGVDWRVKLDGQKGAVLATEIKNNSCKLAKWTVQALLANSDAIKFGYVSRMSVRNSAQHVILGTQQLRPVEFAQNISMNMDNGWGILRCVIDSCMRQPQGKYLLMKDPQSPVIRLYSLPEGTFESEQDSNDEHGGDSDDS
;
A
#
# COMPACT_ATOMS: atom_id res chain seq x y z
N MET A 1 -5.38 -7.86 4.51
CA MET A 1 -5.49 -8.36 3.12
C MET A 1 -4.34 -9.32 2.86
N ASN A 2 -4.47 -10.31 1.97
CA ASN A 2 -3.40 -11.28 1.69
C ASN A 2 -2.80 -11.02 0.29
N ALA A 3 -1.48 -11.07 0.13
CA ALA A 3 -0.79 -11.04 -1.17
C ALA A 3 -0.86 -12.38 -1.94
N MET A 4 -1.57 -13.36 -1.38
CA MET A 4 -1.78 -14.73 -1.89
C MET A 4 -0.58 -15.65 -1.75
N VAL A 5 0.59 -15.17 -1.32
CA VAL A 5 1.76 -16.02 -1.03
C VAL A 5 1.42 -17.01 0.09
N TYR A 6 1.70 -18.28 -0.13
CA TYR A 6 1.46 -19.37 0.81
C TYR A 6 2.77 -19.91 1.38
N VAL A 7 3.05 -19.53 2.62
CA VAL A 7 4.20 -20.02 3.40
C VAL A 7 3.70 -20.50 4.75
N ARG A 8 4.21 -21.64 5.22
CA ARG A 8 3.83 -22.25 6.50
C ARG A 8 4.74 -21.87 7.66
N GLY A 9 5.90 -21.26 7.43
CA GLY A 9 6.91 -21.06 8.46
C GLY A 9 7.88 -22.23 8.58
N HIS A 10 8.93 -22.09 9.40
CA HIS A 10 9.90 -23.16 9.62
C HIS A 10 9.44 -24.11 10.73
N PRO A 11 9.70 -25.43 10.65
CA PRO A 11 9.38 -26.39 11.71
C PRO A 11 9.84 -25.96 13.11
N LEU A 12 11.09 -25.48 13.21
CA LEU A 12 11.66 -25.03 14.48
C LEU A 12 10.94 -23.82 15.11
N ASP A 13 10.13 -23.07 14.36
CA ASP A 13 9.33 -21.99 14.95
C ASP A 13 8.20 -22.55 15.83
N TYR A 14 7.61 -23.66 15.42
CA TYR A 14 6.55 -24.36 16.16
C TYR A 14 7.12 -25.19 17.31
N ASP A 15 8.27 -25.81 17.11
CA ASP A 15 8.97 -26.51 18.19
C ASP A 15 9.39 -25.51 19.28
N ARG A 16 9.76 -24.28 18.88
CA ARG A 16 9.96 -23.18 19.81
C ARG A 16 8.67 -22.83 20.56
N TRP A 17 7.51 -22.75 19.92
CA TRP A 17 6.24 -22.51 20.63
C TRP A 17 6.00 -23.54 21.74
N GLU A 18 6.27 -24.81 21.48
CA GLU A 18 6.18 -25.86 22.51
C GLU A 18 7.14 -25.61 23.67
N SER A 19 8.38 -25.19 23.38
CA SER A 19 9.36 -24.81 24.42
C SER A 19 8.98 -23.54 25.20
N GLU A 20 8.21 -22.63 24.58
CA GLU A 20 7.68 -21.40 25.17
C GLU A 20 6.41 -21.64 26.01
N GLY A 21 5.98 -22.89 26.15
CA GLY A 21 4.85 -23.28 27.01
C GLY A 21 3.56 -23.61 26.25
N ALA A 22 3.52 -23.49 24.92
CA ALA A 22 2.39 -23.94 24.10
C ALA A 22 2.44 -25.46 23.89
N LYS A 23 2.27 -26.22 24.98
CA LYS A 23 2.43 -27.68 24.97
C LYS A 23 1.56 -28.33 23.90
N GLY A 24 2.16 -29.23 23.13
CA GLY A 24 1.50 -29.90 22.02
C GLY A 24 1.51 -29.10 20.72
N TRP A 25 2.00 -27.86 20.66
CA TRP A 25 2.04 -27.04 19.43
C TRP A 25 3.34 -27.14 18.63
N SER A 26 4.14 -28.20 18.82
CA SER A 26 5.29 -28.50 17.96
C SER A 26 4.90 -28.78 16.51
N PHE A 27 5.87 -28.66 15.60
CA PHE A 27 5.61 -28.82 14.17
C PHE A 27 5.00 -30.18 13.84
N ARG A 28 5.45 -31.22 14.54
CA ARG A 28 4.90 -32.58 14.43
C ARG A 28 3.38 -32.59 14.62
N ASN A 29 2.86 -31.84 15.58
CA ASN A 29 1.43 -31.78 15.87
C ASN A 29 0.68 -30.77 15.00
N CYS A 30 1.37 -29.79 14.41
CA CYS A 30 0.79 -28.81 13.48
C CYS A 30 0.70 -29.31 12.03
N LEU A 31 1.64 -30.15 11.59
CA LEU A 31 1.73 -30.63 10.20
C LEU A 31 0.46 -31.34 9.70
N PRO A 32 -0.22 -32.22 10.46
CA PRO A 32 -1.47 -32.83 10.02
C PRO A 32 -2.55 -31.80 9.68
N TYR A 33 -2.60 -30.69 10.42
CA TYR A 33 -3.56 -29.61 10.19
C TYR A 33 -3.19 -28.72 9.00
N PHE A 34 -1.89 -28.50 8.76
CA PHE A 34 -1.45 -27.90 7.51
C PHE A 34 -1.88 -28.74 6.30
N LYS A 35 -1.74 -30.07 6.37
CA LYS A 35 -2.17 -30.99 5.31
C LYS A 35 -3.70 -31.01 5.17
N LYS A 36 -4.44 -31.05 6.27
CA LYS A 36 -5.92 -31.03 6.30
C LYS A 36 -6.48 -29.77 5.65
N ALA A 37 -5.84 -28.62 5.85
CA ALA A 37 -6.28 -27.35 5.28
C ALA A 37 -6.03 -27.22 3.76
N GLU A 38 -4.99 -27.89 3.23
CA GLU A 38 -4.43 -27.62 1.91
C GLU A 38 -4.85 -28.65 0.84
N THR A 39 -5.15 -28.16 -0.36
CA THR A 39 -5.05 -28.93 -1.62
C THR A 39 -3.95 -28.32 -2.48
N TYR A 40 -2.78 -28.95 -2.52
CA TYR A 40 -1.65 -28.50 -3.32
C TYR A 40 -1.64 -29.17 -4.70
N THR A 41 -1.52 -28.37 -5.77
CA THR A 41 -1.54 -28.89 -7.15
C THR A 41 -0.42 -29.86 -7.48
N GLY A 42 0.72 -29.76 -6.80
CA GLY A 42 1.88 -30.65 -6.99
C GLY A 42 1.93 -31.82 -6.02
N SER A 43 0.87 -32.06 -5.24
CA SER A 43 0.86 -33.11 -4.21
C SER A 43 1.00 -34.52 -4.83
N LYS A 44 1.72 -35.39 -4.14
CA LYS A 44 1.81 -36.84 -4.47
C LYS A 44 0.60 -37.65 -3.97
N GLY A 45 -0.46 -36.99 -3.52
CA GLY A 45 -1.65 -37.62 -2.94
C GLY A 45 -1.45 -37.97 -1.46
N PRO A 46 -2.12 -39.02 -0.95
CA PRO A 46 -2.04 -39.39 0.48
C PRO A 46 -0.62 -39.71 0.98
N SER A 47 0.27 -40.16 0.09
CA SER A 47 1.66 -40.50 0.41
C SER A 47 2.61 -39.29 0.46
N ASP A 48 2.12 -38.07 0.19
CA ASP A 48 2.92 -36.87 0.36
C ASP A 48 3.19 -36.61 1.85
N LEU A 49 4.46 -36.53 2.23
CA LEU A 49 4.87 -36.34 3.63
C LEU A 49 4.47 -34.95 4.14
N TYR A 50 4.57 -33.92 3.30
CA TYR A 50 4.46 -32.52 3.74
C TYR A 50 3.19 -31.84 3.23
N ARG A 51 2.73 -32.12 2.01
CA ARG A 51 1.68 -31.35 1.34
C ARG A 51 0.29 -31.97 1.51
N GLY A 52 -0.73 -31.13 1.57
CA GLY A 52 -2.13 -31.55 1.54
C GLY A 52 -2.63 -31.80 0.12
N TYR A 53 -3.62 -32.68 -0.05
CA TYR A 53 -4.16 -33.06 -1.37
C TYR A 53 -5.68 -32.91 -1.50
N ASN A 54 -6.40 -32.71 -0.39
CA ASN A 54 -7.87 -32.70 -0.36
C ASN A 54 -8.47 -31.66 0.59
N GLY A 55 -7.67 -30.72 1.11
CA GLY A 55 -8.16 -29.63 1.93
C GLY A 55 -8.90 -28.54 1.14
N PRO A 56 -9.72 -27.71 1.79
CA PRO A 56 -10.53 -26.69 1.12
C PRO A 56 -9.71 -25.54 0.52
N LEU A 57 -8.50 -25.28 1.02
CA LEU A 57 -7.64 -24.20 0.54
C LEU A 57 -6.79 -24.69 -0.64
N TYR A 58 -7.10 -24.21 -1.83
CA TYR A 58 -6.32 -24.52 -3.03
C TYR A 58 -5.02 -23.71 -3.08
N VAL A 59 -3.90 -24.43 -3.12
CA VAL A 59 -2.55 -23.88 -3.22
C VAL A 59 -1.95 -24.31 -4.55
N THR A 60 -1.61 -23.32 -5.38
CA THR A 60 -1.05 -23.52 -6.71
C THR A 60 0.39 -23.03 -6.74
N ARG A 61 1.26 -23.81 -7.39
CA ARG A 61 2.63 -23.38 -7.65
C ARG A 61 2.65 -22.42 -8.84
N SER A 62 3.31 -21.27 -8.69
CA SER A 62 3.43 -20.31 -9.80
C SER A 62 4.28 -20.87 -10.96
N PRO A 63 3.96 -20.53 -12.22
CA PRO A 63 4.77 -20.93 -13.36
C PRO A 63 6.20 -20.33 -13.34
N ALA A 64 6.34 -19.08 -12.87
CA ALA A 64 7.62 -18.37 -12.82
C ALA A 64 8.34 -18.24 -14.18
N ASP A 65 7.59 -18.21 -15.29
CA ASP A 65 8.13 -18.19 -16.67
C ASP A 65 8.82 -16.86 -17.04
N HIS A 66 8.59 -15.79 -16.27
CA HIS A 66 9.14 -14.47 -16.58
C HIS A 66 10.68 -14.48 -16.51
N PRO A 67 11.41 -13.87 -17.47
CA PRO A 67 12.88 -13.91 -17.49
C PRO A 67 13.56 -13.41 -16.21
N LEU A 68 12.97 -12.41 -15.54
CA LEU A 68 13.48 -11.92 -14.25
C LEU A 68 13.30 -12.93 -13.10
N HIS A 69 12.23 -13.72 -13.10
CA HIS A 69 12.05 -14.80 -12.12
C HIS A 69 13.09 -15.90 -12.36
N GLN A 70 13.34 -16.27 -13.62
CA GLN A 70 14.39 -17.22 -13.99
C GLN A 70 15.80 -16.74 -13.61
N ALA A 71 16.09 -15.45 -13.82
CA ALA A 71 17.35 -14.84 -13.40
C ALA A 71 17.53 -14.89 -11.87
N PHE A 72 16.46 -14.65 -11.11
CA PHE A 72 16.49 -14.76 -9.65
C PHE A 72 16.75 -16.19 -9.16
N LEU A 73 16.10 -17.19 -9.76
CA LEU A 73 16.32 -18.61 -9.45
C LEU A 73 17.75 -19.06 -9.80
N GLU A 74 18.26 -18.65 -10.95
CA GLU A 74 19.64 -18.96 -11.37
C GLU A 74 20.68 -18.26 -10.48
N ALA A 75 20.39 -17.04 -10.03
CA ALA A 75 21.23 -16.34 -9.05
C ALA A 75 21.35 -17.17 -7.75
N GLY A 76 20.26 -17.83 -7.32
CA GLY A 76 20.28 -18.76 -6.20
C GLY A 76 21.22 -19.94 -6.39
N ARG A 77 21.36 -20.47 -7.62
CA ARG A 77 22.29 -21.59 -7.91
C ARG A 77 23.76 -21.18 -7.84
N LEU A 78 24.05 -19.91 -8.13
CA LEU A 78 25.41 -19.36 -8.11
C LEU A 78 25.80 -18.77 -6.74
N HIS A 79 24.82 -18.53 -5.87
CA HIS A 79 25.03 -17.95 -4.56
C HIS A 79 25.10 -19.04 -3.47
N PRO A 80 25.90 -18.86 -2.39
CA PRO A 80 25.95 -19.82 -1.28
C PRO A 80 24.62 -20.10 -0.56
N ILE A 81 23.61 -19.22 -0.70
CA ILE A 81 22.24 -19.44 -0.20
C ILE A 81 21.60 -20.68 -0.85
N GLY A 82 21.96 -20.97 -2.10
CA GLY A 82 21.43 -22.09 -2.86
C GLY A 82 19.97 -21.90 -3.30
N THR A 83 19.36 -23.00 -3.73
CA THR A 83 17.96 -23.05 -4.16
C THR A 83 17.13 -24.00 -3.30
N THR A 84 15.82 -23.78 -3.29
CA THR A 84 14.83 -24.70 -2.72
C THR A 84 13.77 -25.08 -3.75
N GLU A 85 13.44 -26.37 -3.80
CA GLU A 85 12.34 -26.87 -4.62
C GLU A 85 10.98 -26.67 -3.94
N ASP A 86 10.90 -26.66 -2.61
CA ASP A 86 9.65 -26.46 -1.88
C ASP A 86 9.94 -25.83 -0.52
N MET A 87 9.60 -24.54 -0.37
CA MET A 87 9.78 -23.78 0.86
C MET A 87 8.90 -24.30 2.01
N ASN A 88 7.81 -25.00 1.69
CA ASN A 88 6.88 -25.61 2.65
C ASN A 88 7.14 -27.11 2.87
N GLY A 89 8.17 -27.66 2.21
CA GLY A 89 8.53 -29.07 2.22
C GLY A 89 9.81 -29.34 3.03
N PHE A 90 10.67 -30.22 2.52
CA PHE A 90 11.85 -30.71 3.24
C PHE A 90 12.86 -29.61 3.61
N LYS A 91 13.06 -28.59 2.77
CA LYS A 91 14.09 -27.55 2.96
C LYS A 91 13.54 -26.16 2.65
N GLN A 92 13.45 -25.28 3.65
CA GLN A 92 13.02 -23.89 3.45
C GLN A 92 14.14 -22.98 2.89
N GLU A 93 15.38 -23.15 3.36
CA GLU A 93 16.52 -22.29 2.97
C GLU A 93 16.84 -22.39 1.47
N GLY A 94 16.96 -21.25 0.81
CA GLY A 94 17.26 -21.15 -0.62
C GLY A 94 16.33 -20.18 -1.36
N LEU A 95 16.72 -19.80 -2.57
CA LEU A 95 15.84 -19.12 -3.52
C LEU A 95 14.98 -20.14 -4.29
N GLY A 96 13.70 -19.84 -4.48
CA GLY A 96 12.76 -20.79 -5.06
C GLY A 96 11.46 -20.14 -5.55
N ILE A 97 10.60 -20.98 -6.11
CA ILE A 97 9.24 -20.59 -6.54
C ILE A 97 8.35 -20.56 -5.30
N MET A 98 7.54 -19.52 -5.20
CA MET A 98 6.55 -19.38 -4.12
C MET A 98 5.22 -20.01 -4.53
N ASP A 99 4.57 -20.62 -3.55
CA ASP A 99 3.21 -21.13 -3.72
C ASP A 99 2.19 -20.02 -3.47
N GLN A 100 1.03 -20.11 -4.12
CA GLN A 100 -0.01 -19.09 -4.07
C GLN A 100 -1.40 -19.67 -3.80
N THR A 101 -2.22 -18.97 -3.01
CA THR A 101 -3.64 -19.29 -2.80
C THR A 101 -4.49 -18.72 -3.94
N ILE A 102 -4.25 -19.18 -5.16
CA ILE A 102 -4.99 -18.82 -6.38
C ILE A 102 -5.55 -20.10 -6.98
N HIS A 103 -6.84 -20.12 -7.31
CA HIS A 103 -7.50 -21.25 -7.95
C HIS A 103 -8.29 -20.78 -9.16
N ASN A 104 -8.06 -21.41 -10.32
CA ASN A 104 -8.68 -21.04 -11.60
C ASN A 104 -8.60 -19.53 -11.90
N GLY A 105 -7.45 -18.92 -11.62
CA GLY A 105 -7.19 -17.49 -11.84
C GLY A 105 -7.92 -16.53 -10.89
N VAL A 106 -8.57 -17.04 -9.85
CA VAL A 106 -9.25 -16.25 -8.83
C VAL A 106 -8.61 -16.49 -7.47
N ARG A 107 -8.56 -15.45 -6.64
CA ARG A 107 -8.08 -15.53 -5.25
C ARG A 107 -8.88 -16.57 -4.46
N CYS A 108 -8.19 -17.54 -3.86
CA CYS A 108 -8.76 -18.48 -2.92
C CYS A 108 -8.57 -17.97 -1.49
N SER A 109 -9.55 -17.22 -0.96
CA SER A 109 -9.54 -16.75 0.44
C SER A 109 -10.15 -17.78 1.39
N THR A 110 -9.90 -17.66 2.70
CA THR A 110 -10.55 -18.52 3.71
C THR A 110 -12.07 -18.39 3.67
N SER A 111 -12.62 -17.20 3.40
CA SER A 111 -14.06 -17.03 3.20
C SER A 111 -14.57 -17.84 2.00
N ALA A 112 -13.87 -17.77 0.86
CA ALA A 112 -14.27 -18.50 -0.35
C ALA A 112 -14.10 -20.02 -0.20
N ALA A 113 -13.06 -20.46 0.52
CA ALA A 113 -12.75 -21.86 0.73
C ALA A 113 -13.59 -22.54 1.82
N TYR A 114 -13.83 -21.87 2.95
CA TYR A 114 -14.47 -22.48 4.13
C TYR A 114 -15.92 -22.03 4.34
N ILE A 115 -16.25 -20.74 4.15
CA ILE A 115 -17.55 -20.18 4.55
C ILE A 115 -18.55 -20.22 3.40
N THR A 116 -18.19 -19.65 2.24
CA THR A 116 -19.09 -19.54 1.08
C THR A 116 -19.72 -20.87 0.67
N PRO A 117 -19.00 -22.02 0.63
CA PRO A 117 -19.59 -23.30 0.25
C PRO A 117 -20.63 -23.84 1.23
N ILE A 118 -20.64 -23.36 2.48
CA ILE A 118 -21.49 -23.89 3.57
C ILE A 118 -22.53 -22.89 4.08
N LEU A 119 -22.68 -21.73 3.43
CA LEU A 119 -23.66 -20.70 3.81
C LEU A 119 -25.11 -21.18 3.79
N SER A 120 -25.42 -22.24 3.04
CA SER A 120 -26.76 -22.84 2.98
C SER A 120 -27.10 -23.73 4.17
N ARG A 121 -26.16 -24.00 5.08
CA ARG A 121 -26.41 -24.85 6.24
C ARG A 121 -27.38 -24.17 7.22
N PRO A 122 -28.45 -24.85 7.67
CA PRO A 122 -29.46 -24.24 8.53
C PRO A 122 -28.96 -23.87 9.93
N ASN A 123 -27.81 -24.43 10.35
CA ASN A 123 -27.18 -24.17 11.65
C ASN A 123 -26.05 -23.12 11.59
N LEU A 124 -25.85 -22.43 10.46
CA LEU A 124 -24.85 -21.38 10.31
C LEU A 124 -25.52 -20.04 9.99
N TYR A 125 -25.29 -19.05 10.85
CA TYR A 125 -25.76 -17.68 10.63
C TYR A 125 -24.56 -16.76 10.47
N THR A 126 -24.48 -16.07 9.32
CA THR A 126 -23.43 -15.08 9.04
C THR A 126 -24.02 -13.69 8.95
N SER A 127 -23.33 -12.69 9.52
CA SER A 127 -23.71 -11.28 9.39
C SER A 127 -22.48 -10.45 9.01
N SER A 128 -22.67 -9.45 8.15
CA SER A 128 -21.63 -8.53 7.68
C SER A 128 -22.03 -7.08 7.92
N GLY A 129 -21.06 -6.15 7.93
CA GLY A 129 -21.30 -4.74 8.27
C GLY A 129 -21.64 -4.53 9.75
N ILE A 130 -21.18 -5.44 10.61
CA ILE A 130 -21.42 -5.42 12.05
C ILE A 130 -20.08 -5.24 12.78
N THR A 131 -20.07 -4.36 13.78
CA THR A 131 -18.94 -4.18 14.69
C THR A 131 -19.32 -4.72 16.07
N CYS A 132 -18.53 -5.66 16.61
CA CYS A 132 -18.66 -6.10 17.99
C CYS A 132 -18.03 -5.05 18.92
N THR A 133 -18.76 -4.62 19.94
CA THR A 133 -18.32 -3.54 20.85
C THR A 133 -17.73 -4.09 22.15
N ARG A 134 -18.27 -5.21 22.64
CA ARG A 134 -17.78 -5.92 23.83
C ARG A 134 -18.33 -7.34 23.93
N VAL A 135 -17.65 -8.19 24.68
CA VAL A 135 -18.14 -9.44 25.22
C VAL A 135 -18.95 -9.14 26.49
N LEU A 136 -20.06 -9.84 26.67
CA LEU A 136 -20.93 -9.71 27.82
C LEU A 136 -20.57 -10.79 28.85
N PHE A 137 -20.49 -10.41 30.13
CA PHE A 137 -20.11 -11.31 31.22
C PHE A 137 -21.17 -11.36 32.34
N ASP A 138 -21.32 -12.54 32.94
CA ASP A 138 -21.90 -12.77 34.27
C ASP A 138 -20.81 -13.34 35.18
N GLY A 139 -20.34 -12.53 36.13
CA GLY A 139 -19.08 -12.80 36.83
C GLY A 139 -17.91 -12.87 35.83
N THR A 140 -17.28 -14.04 35.72
CA THR A 140 -16.21 -14.32 34.74
C THR A 140 -16.67 -15.17 33.55
N ARG A 141 -17.96 -15.51 33.48
CA ARG A 141 -18.54 -16.31 32.40
C ARG A 141 -19.00 -15.43 31.25
N ALA A 142 -18.46 -15.65 30.06
CA ALA A 142 -18.95 -15.00 28.85
C ALA A 142 -20.33 -15.55 28.46
N ILE A 143 -21.31 -14.67 28.31
CA ILE A 143 -22.71 -15.01 28.02
C ILE A 143 -23.19 -14.50 26.66
N GLY A 144 -22.33 -13.82 25.91
CA GLY A 144 -22.69 -13.26 24.62
C GLY A 144 -21.78 -12.12 24.16
N VAL A 145 -22.22 -11.44 23.10
CA VAL A 145 -21.55 -10.25 22.56
C VAL A 145 -22.55 -9.12 22.35
N GLU A 146 -22.09 -7.89 22.53
CA GLU A 146 -22.78 -6.70 22.09
C GLU A 146 -22.23 -6.30 20.71
N LYS A 147 -23.15 -5.98 19.80
CA LYS A 147 -22.83 -5.59 18.43
C LYS A 147 -23.61 -4.34 18.02
N THR A 148 -23.10 -3.67 17.01
CA THR A 148 -23.79 -2.56 16.35
C THR A 148 -23.72 -2.70 14.83
N LYS A 149 -24.81 -2.36 14.13
CA LYS A 149 -24.81 -2.23 12.66
C LYS A 149 -24.23 -0.87 12.33
N PHE A 150 -23.02 -0.84 11.78
CA PHE A 150 -22.26 0.41 11.71
C PHE A 150 -21.56 0.63 10.37
N PHE A 151 -21.78 1.82 9.81
CA PHE A 151 -20.97 2.49 8.79
C PHE A 151 -20.95 3.99 9.15
N GLY A 152 -19.99 4.51 9.93
CA GLY A 152 -19.98 5.97 10.22
C GLY A 152 -19.13 6.44 11.39
N THR A 153 -19.50 7.57 12.01
CA THR A 153 -18.97 8.09 13.29
C THR A 153 -20.09 8.59 14.24
N ASP A 154 -21.36 8.34 13.91
CA ASP A 154 -22.54 8.78 14.69
C ASP A 154 -22.55 8.19 16.11
N ASN A 155 -23.03 8.97 17.09
CA ASN A 155 -23.12 8.58 18.50
C ASN A 155 -23.78 7.20 18.69
N ILE A 156 -23.17 6.36 19.54
CA ILE A 156 -23.75 5.05 19.91
C ILE A 156 -24.90 5.29 20.90
N ASP A 157 -26.11 5.42 20.40
CA ASP A 157 -27.34 5.34 21.18
C ASP A 157 -27.64 3.90 21.63
N SER A 158 -28.47 3.74 22.67
CA SER A 158 -28.83 2.41 23.20
C SER A 158 -29.60 1.55 22.18
N TYR A 159 -30.26 2.19 21.21
CA TYR A 159 -31.06 1.52 20.18
C TYR A 159 -30.24 0.90 19.04
N SER A 160 -29.00 1.36 18.82
CA SER A 160 -28.08 0.78 17.83
C SER A 160 -27.25 -0.39 18.38
N ARG A 161 -27.39 -0.70 19.68
CA ARG A 161 -26.72 -1.83 20.36
C ARG A 161 -27.66 -3.03 20.42
N GLU A 162 -27.26 -4.11 19.79
CA GLU A 162 -27.95 -5.39 19.85
C GLU A 162 -27.08 -6.36 20.67
N LYS A 163 -27.70 -7.08 21.61
CA LYS A 163 -27.03 -8.12 22.40
C LYS A 163 -27.39 -9.48 21.82
N ILE A 164 -26.38 -10.27 21.48
CA ILE A 164 -26.54 -11.67 21.13
C ILE A 164 -26.04 -12.48 22.31
N TYR A 165 -26.93 -13.29 22.91
CA TYR A 165 -26.55 -14.21 23.97
C TYR A 165 -26.16 -15.57 23.40
N CYS A 166 -25.25 -16.26 24.10
CA CYS A 166 -24.83 -17.61 23.77
C CYS A 166 -24.86 -18.51 25.01
N GLU A 167 -25.33 -19.75 24.85
CA GLU A 167 -25.28 -20.77 25.89
C GLU A 167 -23.91 -21.50 25.93
N GLY A 168 -23.28 -21.61 24.76
CA GLY A 168 -21.95 -22.20 24.56
C GLY A 168 -20.80 -21.19 24.66
N ASP A 169 -19.75 -21.42 23.89
CA ASP A 169 -18.54 -20.58 23.90
C ASP A 169 -18.68 -19.36 22.97
N VAL A 170 -18.20 -18.20 23.42
CA VAL A 170 -17.82 -17.06 22.57
C VAL A 170 -16.39 -17.29 22.07
N ILE A 171 -16.18 -17.27 20.76
CA ILE A 171 -14.85 -17.46 20.15
C ILE A 171 -14.43 -16.17 19.45
N LEU A 172 -13.35 -15.55 19.92
CA LEU A 172 -12.80 -14.33 19.33
C LEU A 172 -11.84 -14.64 18.18
N CYS A 173 -12.09 -14.00 17.04
CA CYS A 173 -11.29 -14.12 15.81
C CYS A 173 -11.02 -12.75 15.18
N GLY A 174 -10.82 -11.71 16.00
CA GLY A 174 -10.60 -10.32 15.57
C GLY A 174 -9.20 -10.02 15.03
N GLY A 175 -8.27 -10.96 15.17
CA GLY A 175 -6.87 -10.80 14.78
C GLY A 175 -6.04 -10.06 15.83
N ALA A 176 -4.74 -9.92 15.56
CA ALA A 176 -3.76 -9.35 16.49
C ALA A 176 -4.00 -7.89 16.92
N ILE A 177 -4.94 -7.20 16.29
CA ILE A 177 -5.27 -5.80 16.61
C ILE A 177 -6.62 -5.73 17.33
N ASN A 178 -7.68 -6.27 16.72
CA ASN A 178 -9.04 -6.07 17.26
C ASN A 178 -9.38 -7.03 18.41
N SER A 179 -8.78 -8.22 18.49
CA SER A 179 -9.02 -9.14 19.61
C SER A 179 -8.54 -8.60 20.96
N PRO A 180 -7.28 -8.12 21.11
CA PRO A 180 -6.88 -7.49 22.37
C PRO A 180 -7.68 -6.23 22.68
N GLN A 181 -8.03 -5.42 21.67
CA GLN A 181 -8.90 -4.26 21.87
C GLN A 181 -10.27 -4.67 22.44
N LEU A 182 -10.92 -5.66 21.82
CA LEU A 182 -12.23 -6.13 22.24
C LEU A 182 -12.18 -6.74 23.64
N LEU A 183 -11.15 -7.54 23.97
CA LEU A 183 -10.95 -8.05 25.33
C LEU A 183 -10.86 -6.90 26.35
N MET A 184 -10.01 -5.91 26.09
CA MET A 184 -9.84 -4.78 27.00
C MET A 184 -11.15 -3.99 27.17
N LEU A 185 -11.87 -3.70 26.09
CA LEU A 185 -13.20 -3.06 26.14
C LEU A 185 -14.26 -3.88 26.91
N SER A 186 -14.04 -5.18 27.02
CA SER A 186 -14.90 -6.11 27.76
C SER A 186 -14.47 -6.30 29.22
N GLY A 187 -13.44 -5.59 29.68
CA GLY A 187 -12.92 -5.69 31.04
C GLY A 187 -11.88 -6.81 31.25
N VAL A 188 -11.35 -7.42 30.20
CA VAL A 188 -10.32 -8.45 30.27
C VAL A 188 -9.00 -7.89 29.74
N GLY A 189 -8.03 -7.63 30.62
CA GLY A 189 -6.75 -7.03 30.24
C GLY A 189 -5.98 -6.43 31.41
N PRO A 190 -4.96 -5.58 31.17
CA PRO A 190 -4.16 -5.00 32.24
C PRO A 190 -5.02 -4.10 33.14
N ALA A 191 -5.18 -4.47 34.41
CA ALA A 191 -6.16 -3.82 35.30
C ALA A 191 -5.96 -2.30 35.45
N ASP A 192 -4.72 -1.83 35.51
CA ASP A 192 -4.43 -0.40 35.62
C ASP A 192 -4.81 0.37 34.36
N HIS A 193 -4.53 -0.22 33.18
CA HIS A 193 -4.93 0.36 31.89
C HIS A 193 -6.45 0.44 31.75
N LEU A 194 -7.17 -0.60 32.17
CA LEU A 194 -8.64 -0.63 32.13
C LEU A 194 -9.26 0.44 33.04
N ARG A 195 -8.71 0.64 34.25
CA ARG A 195 -9.17 1.68 35.19
C ARG A 195 -8.98 3.09 34.62
N VAL A 196 -7.88 3.35 33.92
CA VAL A 196 -7.62 4.66 33.27
C VAL A 196 -8.70 5.00 32.23
N HIS A 197 -9.30 4.00 31.59
CA HIS A 197 -10.38 4.17 30.63
C HIS A 197 -11.79 3.99 31.23
N GLU A 198 -11.91 3.92 32.56
CA GLU A 198 -13.18 3.74 33.27
C GLU A 198 -13.92 2.44 32.89
N ILE A 199 -13.17 1.39 32.54
CA ILE A 199 -13.72 0.08 32.20
C ILE A 199 -13.68 -0.83 33.44
N PRO A 200 -14.81 -1.42 33.86
CA PRO A 200 -14.82 -2.39 34.96
C PRO A 200 -13.93 -3.60 34.65
N VAL A 201 -13.06 -3.96 35.59
CA VAL A 201 -12.16 -5.11 35.44
C VAL A 201 -12.93 -6.40 35.74
N VAL A 202 -13.04 -7.28 34.75
CA VAL A 202 -13.56 -8.64 34.88
C VAL A 202 -12.42 -9.59 35.22
N VAL A 203 -11.33 -9.55 34.46
CA VAL A 203 -10.11 -10.34 34.70
C VAL A 203 -8.87 -9.49 34.43
N ASN A 204 -7.94 -9.50 35.38
CA ASN A 204 -6.63 -8.87 35.20
C ASN A 204 -5.69 -9.82 34.43
N LEU A 205 -5.55 -9.59 33.12
CA LEU A 205 -4.60 -10.30 32.27
C LEU A 205 -3.60 -9.29 31.67
N PRO A 206 -2.41 -9.11 32.29
CA PRO A 206 -1.44 -8.11 31.83
C PRO A 206 -0.86 -8.42 30.45
N GLY A 207 -0.97 -9.66 29.96
CA GLY A 207 -0.51 -10.04 28.62
C GLY A 207 -1.40 -9.56 27.48
N VAL A 208 -2.64 -9.12 27.74
CA VAL A 208 -3.56 -8.69 26.67
C VAL A 208 -3.06 -7.38 26.06
N GLY A 209 -2.78 -7.41 24.76
CA GLY A 209 -2.25 -6.29 24.00
C GLY A 209 -0.72 -6.20 24.02
N GLU A 210 -0.03 -6.95 24.87
CA GLU A 210 1.44 -6.95 24.94
C GLU A 210 2.05 -7.97 23.97
N ASN A 211 3.37 -7.93 23.75
CA ASN A 211 4.08 -8.88 22.87
C ASN A 211 3.61 -8.80 21.40
N LEU A 212 3.20 -7.61 20.93
CA LEU A 212 2.88 -7.41 19.51
C LEU A 212 4.15 -7.57 18.68
N VAL A 213 4.13 -8.47 17.71
CA VAL A 213 5.23 -8.67 16.76
C VAL A 213 4.69 -8.62 15.35
N ASP A 214 5.39 -7.91 14.48
CA ASP A 214 5.09 -7.79 13.05
C ASP A 214 6.36 -8.00 12.22
N HIS A 215 6.20 -8.49 11.00
CA HIS A 215 7.30 -8.56 10.05
C HIS A 215 7.51 -7.19 9.42
N LEU A 216 8.74 -6.69 9.53
CA LEU A 216 9.17 -5.45 8.92
C LEU A 216 10.02 -5.78 7.67
N GLU A 217 9.84 -5.03 6.59
CA GLU A 217 10.56 -5.22 5.33
C GLU A 217 11.11 -3.88 4.80
N VAL A 218 12.16 -3.95 4.01
CA VAL A 218 12.70 -2.86 3.19
C VAL A 218 12.72 -3.27 1.72
N TYR A 219 12.64 -2.29 0.83
CA TYR A 219 12.62 -2.53 -0.62
C TYR A 219 13.95 -2.15 -1.27
N VAL A 220 14.67 -3.16 -1.76
CA VAL A 220 15.88 -2.95 -2.57
C VAL A 220 15.47 -3.01 -4.03
N GLN A 221 15.64 -1.89 -4.74
CA GLN A 221 15.11 -1.66 -6.08
C GLN A 221 16.23 -1.44 -7.10
N GLN A 222 16.14 -2.13 -8.23
CA GLN A 222 17.06 -2.01 -9.36
C GLN A 222 16.31 -1.58 -10.61
N LYS A 223 16.84 -0.59 -11.32
CA LYS A 223 16.35 -0.24 -12.66
C LYS A 223 16.55 -1.43 -13.60
N CYS A 224 15.56 -1.70 -14.45
CA CYS A 224 15.66 -2.70 -15.50
C CYS A 224 16.04 -2.03 -16.83
N LYS A 225 17.08 -2.53 -17.49
CA LYS A 225 17.52 -2.06 -18.81
C LYS A 225 16.51 -2.39 -19.92
N LEU A 226 15.74 -3.47 -19.75
CA LEU A 226 14.82 -3.96 -20.76
C LEU A 226 13.36 -3.62 -20.39
N PRO A 227 12.50 -3.35 -21.39
CA PRO A 227 11.11 -2.97 -21.16
C PRO A 227 10.19 -4.18 -20.89
N ILE A 228 10.61 -5.10 -20.03
CA ILE A 228 9.94 -6.38 -19.76
C ILE A 228 9.14 -6.40 -18.45
N THR A 229 9.30 -5.38 -17.61
CA THR A 229 8.65 -5.32 -16.29
C THR A 229 7.17 -4.94 -16.39
N LEU A 230 6.43 -5.06 -15.28
CA LEU A 230 5.01 -4.72 -15.23
C LEU A 230 4.70 -3.26 -15.54
N TYR A 231 5.69 -2.35 -15.51
CA TYR A 231 5.51 -0.92 -15.77
C TYR A 231 4.69 -0.60 -17.03
N ASN A 232 4.94 -1.28 -18.17
CA ASN A 232 4.17 -1.04 -19.40
C ASN A 232 2.82 -1.78 -19.43
N GLN A 233 2.64 -2.77 -18.58
CA GLN A 233 1.46 -3.64 -18.54
C GLN A 233 0.41 -3.12 -17.55
N SER A 234 0.84 -2.49 -16.45
CA SER A 234 0.00 -2.00 -15.36
C SER A 234 -0.14 -0.48 -15.27
N SER A 235 0.47 0.28 -16.20
CA SER A 235 0.35 1.73 -16.24
C SER A 235 -0.86 2.20 -17.05
N TRP A 236 -1.60 3.17 -16.51
CA TRP A 236 -2.66 3.91 -17.22
C TRP A 236 -2.16 4.60 -18.49
N ARG A 237 -0.85 4.77 -18.66
CA ARG A 237 -0.22 5.25 -19.88
C ARG A 237 -0.44 4.31 -21.08
N PHE A 238 -0.69 3.03 -20.84
CA PHE A 238 -0.95 2.01 -21.87
C PHE A 238 -2.30 1.32 -21.61
N PRO A 239 -3.44 2.05 -21.72
CA PRO A 239 -4.74 1.54 -21.32
C PRO A 239 -5.18 0.32 -22.16
N HIS A 240 -4.70 0.20 -23.39
CA HIS A 240 -4.93 -0.98 -24.23
C HIS A 240 -4.35 -2.27 -23.64
N ASN A 241 -3.23 -2.21 -22.92
CA ASN A 241 -2.65 -3.37 -22.23
C ASN A 241 -3.53 -3.75 -21.03
N LEU A 242 -3.95 -2.77 -20.23
CA LEU A 242 -4.87 -2.99 -19.10
C LEU A 242 -6.20 -3.61 -19.56
N ILE A 243 -6.82 -3.06 -20.61
CA ILE A 243 -8.06 -3.61 -21.19
C ILE A 243 -7.83 -5.02 -21.71
N ARG A 244 -6.72 -5.28 -22.40
CA ARG A 244 -6.38 -6.62 -22.90
C ARG A 244 -6.18 -7.62 -21.76
N ILE A 245 -5.49 -7.23 -20.69
CA ILE A 245 -5.27 -8.07 -19.50
C ILE A 245 -6.62 -8.36 -18.82
N GLY A 246 -7.45 -7.33 -18.63
CA GLY A 246 -8.78 -7.46 -18.05
C GLY A 246 -9.68 -8.37 -18.88
N LEU A 247 -9.69 -8.21 -20.21
CA LEU A 247 -10.46 -9.04 -21.13
C LEU A 247 -9.96 -10.48 -21.16
N GLN A 248 -8.63 -10.69 -21.17
CA GLN A 248 -8.04 -12.02 -21.11
C GLN A 248 -8.42 -12.74 -19.82
N TRP A 249 -8.32 -12.05 -18.68
CA TRP A 249 -8.73 -12.60 -17.40
C TRP A 249 -10.23 -12.88 -17.39
N PHE A 250 -11.09 -11.95 -17.79
CA PHE A 250 -12.53 -12.13 -17.81
C PHE A 250 -12.99 -13.31 -18.68
N LEU A 251 -12.36 -13.52 -19.85
CA LEU A 251 -12.74 -14.59 -20.77
C LEU A 251 -12.14 -15.95 -20.44
N THR A 252 -10.95 -16.00 -19.83
CA THR A 252 -10.18 -17.26 -19.69
C THR A 252 -9.67 -17.54 -18.28
N HIS A 253 -9.79 -16.58 -17.37
CA HIS A 253 -9.15 -16.54 -16.04
C HIS A 253 -7.65 -16.87 -16.09
N LYS A 254 -6.97 -16.42 -17.15
CA LYS A 254 -5.52 -16.60 -17.37
C LYS A 254 -4.86 -15.26 -17.66
N GLY A 255 -3.53 -15.27 -17.71
CA GLY A 255 -2.71 -14.09 -18.02
C GLY A 255 -2.35 -13.29 -16.78
N LEU A 256 -1.83 -12.07 -17.00
CA LEU A 256 -1.26 -11.24 -15.92
C LEU A 256 -2.28 -10.88 -14.83
N GLY A 257 -3.57 -10.75 -15.16
CA GLY A 257 -4.63 -10.48 -14.17
C GLY A 257 -4.94 -11.64 -13.22
N ALA A 258 -4.41 -12.85 -13.51
CA ALA A 258 -4.60 -14.04 -12.69
C ALA A 258 -3.44 -14.30 -11.70
N SER A 259 -2.34 -13.54 -11.75
CA SER A 259 -1.15 -13.73 -10.92
C SER A 259 -1.06 -12.67 -9.81
N SER A 260 -0.44 -13.02 -8.68
CA SER A 260 -0.04 -12.02 -7.67
C SER A 260 1.26 -11.29 -8.03
N HIS A 261 1.97 -11.78 -9.05
CA HIS A 261 3.32 -11.38 -9.48
C HIS A 261 4.45 -11.64 -8.48
N LEU A 262 4.15 -12.09 -7.26
CA LEU A 262 5.12 -12.59 -6.28
C LEU A 262 5.33 -14.09 -6.48
N GLU A 263 5.92 -14.46 -7.61
CA GLU A 263 6.06 -15.86 -8.04
C GLU A 263 7.35 -16.53 -7.56
N THR A 264 8.38 -15.74 -7.20
CA THR A 264 9.64 -16.25 -6.67
C THR A 264 10.07 -15.46 -5.46
N GLY A 265 10.85 -16.09 -4.60
CA GLY A 265 11.45 -15.47 -3.44
C GLY A 265 12.42 -16.44 -2.78
N GLY A 266 12.60 -16.34 -1.47
CA GLY A 266 13.48 -17.28 -0.78
C GLY A 266 13.68 -16.97 0.68
N PHE A 267 14.45 -17.85 1.32
CA PHE A 267 14.83 -17.72 2.72
C PHE A 267 16.34 -17.86 2.85
N ALA A 268 16.94 -17.03 3.69
CA ALA A 268 18.36 -17.12 4.03
C ALA A 268 18.59 -16.91 5.52
N ARG A 269 19.74 -17.38 5.98
CA ARG A 269 20.26 -17.02 7.30
C ARG A 269 21.05 -15.72 7.22
N SER A 270 20.81 -14.84 8.18
CA SER A 270 21.59 -13.62 8.40
C SER A 270 23.06 -13.96 8.69
N THR A 271 23.28 -14.99 9.51
CA THR A 271 24.61 -15.49 9.89
C THR A 271 24.65 -17.02 9.97
N PRO A 272 25.82 -17.66 9.76
CA PRO A 272 25.93 -19.13 9.76
C PRO A 272 25.55 -19.82 11.07
N ASP A 273 25.64 -19.12 12.20
CA ASP A 273 25.30 -19.60 13.55
C ASP A 273 23.79 -19.70 13.81
N LYS A 274 22.95 -19.09 12.96
CA LYS A 274 21.49 -19.25 13.08
C LYS A 274 21.08 -20.69 12.74
N ALA A 275 20.24 -21.26 13.60
CA ALA A 275 19.75 -22.63 13.45
C ALA A 275 18.92 -22.84 12.17
N HIS A 276 18.16 -21.83 11.75
CA HIS A 276 17.33 -21.83 10.55
C HIS A 276 17.15 -20.42 9.97
N PRO A 277 16.70 -20.27 8.71
CA PRO A 277 16.60 -18.97 8.03
C PRO A 277 15.74 -17.95 8.76
N ASP A 278 16.24 -16.74 8.93
CA ASP A 278 15.59 -15.57 9.57
C ASP A 278 15.34 -14.41 8.60
N ILE A 279 15.82 -14.49 7.35
CA ILE A 279 15.57 -13.49 6.31
C ILE A 279 14.63 -14.09 5.26
N GLN A 280 13.59 -13.34 4.90
CA GLN A 280 12.70 -13.67 3.78
C GLN A 280 12.90 -12.69 2.63
N PHE A 281 12.85 -13.21 1.40
CA PHE A 281 12.86 -12.43 0.17
C PHE A 281 11.56 -12.65 -0.60
N HIS A 282 10.92 -11.58 -1.04
CA HIS A 282 9.85 -11.59 -2.04
C HIS A 282 10.31 -10.85 -3.29
N PHE A 283 10.51 -11.54 -4.41
CA PHE A 283 10.98 -10.93 -5.64
C PHE A 283 9.81 -10.48 -6.53
N LEU A 284 9.86 -9.24 -7.00
CA LEU A 284 8.82 -8.66 -7.84
C LEU A 284 9.43 -8.00 -9.09
N PRO A 285 8.95 -8.33 -10.31
CA PRO A 285 9.35 -7.66 -11.55
C PRO A 285 8.62 -6.30 -11.74
N SER A 286 8.59 -5.50 -10.68
CA SER A 286 8.05 -4.14 -10.62
C SER A 286 8.63 -3.41 -9.40
N THR A 287 8.45 -2.09 -9.32
CA THR A 287 8.65 -1.32 -8.10
C THR A 287 7.33 -1.12 -7.38
N VAL A 288 7.39 -1.14 -6.05
CA VAL A 288 6.28 -0.79 -5.16
C VAL A 288 6.68 0.48 -4.43
N HIS A 289 5.81 1.48 -4.46
CA HIS A 289 5.96 2.73 -3.72
C HIS A 289 4.66 3.00 -2.98
N ASP A 290 4.75 3.39 -1.71
CA ASP A 290 3.58 3.68 -0.85
C ASP A 290 2.56 2.52 -0.89
N ASP A 291 3.04 1.30 -0.59
CA ASP A 291 2.25 0.05 -0.62
C ASP A 291 1.50 -0.21 -1.93
N GLY A 292 2.06 0.26 -3.05
CA GLY A 292 1.51 0.07 -4.38
C GLY A 292 0.49 1.14 -4.79
N ARG A 293 0.26 2.16 -3.95
CA ARG A 293 -0.59 3.31 -4.27
C ARG A 293 0.05 4.24 -5.30
N LYS A 294 1.38 4.22 -5.42
CA LYS A 294 2.13 5.00 -6.41
C LYS A 294 2.73 4.06 -7.46
N VAL A 295 2.48 4.39 -8.73
CA VAL A 295 3.06 3.67 -9.86
C VAL A 295 4.54 4.05 -10.00
N GLY A 296 5.40 3.06 -10.23
CA GLY A 296 6.82 3.29 -10.54
C GLY A 296 7.00 4.21 -11.75
N LYS A 297 8.12 4.93 -11.82
CA LYS A 297 8.40 5.88 -12.91
C LYS A 297 9.19 5.29 -14.08
N CYS A 298 9.65 4.04 -13.95
CA CYS A 298 10.47 3.39 -14.95
C CYS A 298 10.37 1.86 -14.87
N HIS A 299 10.92 1.17 -15.86
CA HIS A 299 11.14 -0.27 -15.78
C HIS A 299 12.13 -0.58 -14.67
N ALA A 300 11.69 -1.35 -13.68
CA ALA A 300 12.49 -1.74 -12.53
C ALA A 300 11.91 -3.01 -11.89
N TYR A 301 12.75 -3.67 -11.11
CA TYR A 301 12.41 -4.84 -10.30
C TYR A 301 12.98 -4.66 -8.91
N GLN A 302 12.46 -5.42 -7.95
CA GLN A 302 12.86 -5.28 -6.56
C GLN A 302 12.78 -6.59 -5.82
N VAL A 303 13.37 -6.59 -4.63
CA VAL A 303 13.12 -7.60 -3.61
C VAL A 303 12.61 -6.90 -2.35
N HIS A 304 11.53 -7.40 -1.80
CA HIS A 304 11.11 -7.09 -0.44
C HIS A 304 11.90 -8.03 0.47
N VAL A 305 12.63 -7.45 1.42
CA VAL A 305 13.51 -8.22 2.28
C VAL A 305 13.36 -7.75 3.72
N GLY A 306 13.25 -8.69 4.64
CA GLY A 306 13.02 -8.39 6.04
C GLY A 306 13.47 -9.49 6.98
N ASN A 307 13.63 -9.12 8.25
CA ASN A 307 13.83 -10.05 9.34
C ASN A 307 12.49 -10.66 9.76
N MET A 308 12.43 -11.99 9.83
CA MET A 308 11.24 -12.75 10.20
C MET A 308 11.16 -13.11 11.68
N ARG A 309 12.23 -12.89 12.46
CA ARG A 309 12.25 -13.24 13.89
C ARG A 309 12.82 -12.09 14.72
N THR A 310 12.24 -10.90 14.52
CA THR A 310 12.61 -9.71 15.28
C THR A 310 12.45 -9.92 16.78
N LYS A 311 13.38 -9.34 17.54
CA LYS A 311 13.32 -9.31 19.01
C LYS A 311 12.55 -8.10 19.54
N SER A 312 12.36 -7.09 18.70
CA SER A 312 11.52 -5.93 19.02
C SER A 312 10.08 -6.37 19.27
N LYS A 313 9.51 -5.89 20.36
CA LYS A 313 8.15 -6.21 20.79
C LYS A 313 7.41 -4.94 21.10
N GLY A 314 6.22 -4.82 20.52
CA GLY A 314 5.32 -3.71 20.71
C GLY A 314 4.13 -4.03 21.60
N CYS A 315 3.15 -3.13 21.58
CA CYS A 315 1.88 -3.27 22.28
C CYS A 315 0.69 -2.70 21.49
N ILE A 316 -0.50 -3.16 21.86
CA ILE A 316 -1.82 -2.66 21.47
C ILE A 316 -2.48 -2.13 22.75
N LYS A 317 -2.84 -0.85 22.77
CA LYS A 317 -3.52 -0.21 23.91
C LYS A 317 -4.81 0.44 23.48
N LEU A 318 -5.77 0.54 24.39
CA LEU A 318 -6.94 1.39 24.16
C LEU A 318 -6.51 2.86 24.07
N ALA A 319 -7.03 3.57 23.08
CA ALA A 319 -6.96 5.04 23.04
C ALA A 319 -8.13 5.67 23.82
N SER A 320 -9.26 4.95 23.91
CA SER A 320 -10.52 5.40 24.49
C SER A 320 -11.35 4.16 24.85
N ASN A 321 -12.35 4.33 25.73
CA ASN A 321 -13.38 3.32 25.99
C ASN A 321 -14.46 3.26 24.89
N ASP A 322 -14.39 4.12 23.87
CA ASP A 322 -15.24 4.07 22.70
C ASP A 322 -14.73 2.98 21.73
N PRO A 323 -15.51 1.91 21.48
CA PRO A 323 -15.13 0.80 20.61
C PRO A 323 -14.90 1.22 19.15
N ARG A 324 -15.36 2.40 18.75
CA ARG A 324 -15.18 2.94 17.38
C ARG A 324 -13.80 3.59 17.19
N ARG A 325 -13.11 3.92 18.28
CA ARG A 325 -11.79 4.55 18.20
C ARG A 325 -10.75 3.47 17.94
N HIS A 326 -9.89 3.73 16.96
CA HIS A 326 -8.78 2.84 16.69
C HIS A 326 -7.89 2.71 17.93
N PRO A 327 -7.38 1.50 18.23
CA PRO A 327 -6.45 1.32 19.32
C PRO A 327 -5.13 2.03 19.00
N ILE A 328 -4.36 2.34 20.04
CA ILE A 328 -2.96 2.73 19.89
C ILE A 328 -2.20 1.47 19.49
N ILE A 329 -1.59 1.50 18.31
CA ILE A 329 -0.76 0.43 17.78
C ILE A 329 0.67 0.92 17.81
N ASP A 330 1.48 0.36 18.69
CA ASP A 330 2.89 0.69 18.82
C ASP A 330 3.72 -0.59 18.66
N PRO A 331 4.17 -0.92 17.44
CA PRO A 331 4.99 -2.11 17.18
C PRO A 331 6.41 -2.02 17.76
N ASN A 332 6.84 -0.84 18.19
CA ASN A 332 8.18 -0.58 18.72
C ASN A 332 9.30 -1.13 17.81
N TYR A 333 9.22 -0.82 16.51
CA TYR A 333 10.15 -1.34 15.50
C TYR A 333 11.60 -0.92 15.77
N LEU A 334 12.54 -1.86 15.55
CA LEU A 334 13.99 -1.62 15.60
C LEU A 334 14.48 -1.15 16.98
N ASP A 335 13.77 -1.52 18.05
CA ASP A 335 14.14 -1.25 19.43
C ASP A 335 15.34 -2.10 19.89
N HIS A 336 15.50 -3.29 19.30
CA HIS A 336 16.59 -4.21 19.64
C HIS A 336 17.75 -4.14 18.61
N ASP A 337 18.99 -4.05 19.09
CA ASP A 337 20.21 -3.91 18.26
C ASP A 337 20.38 -4.97 17.18
N ASP A 338 19.97 -6.21 17.46
CA ASP A 338 20.06 -7.31 16.49
C ASP A 338 19.20 -7.07 15.23
N ASP A 339 18.10 -6.34 15.35
CA ASP A 339 17.26 -6.03 14.19
C ASP A 339 18.03 -5.18 13.18
N TRP A 340 18.79 -4.18 13.64
CA TRP A 340 19.65 -3.35 12.78
C TRP A 340 20.71 -4.18 12.06
N LYS A 341 21.38 -5.09 12.77
CA LYS A 341 22.41 -5.97 12.19
C LYS A 341 21.83 -6.85 11.10
N GLU A 342 20.66 -7.44 11.36
CA GLU A 342 19.97 -8.33 10.43
C GLU A 342 19.46 -7.57 9.20
N PHE A 343 18.89 -6.37 9.37
CA PHE A 343 18.47 -5.53 8.24
C PHE A 343 19.63 -5.03 7.38
N ARG A 344 20.78 -4.66 7.97
CA ARG A 344 21.98 -4.35 7.18
C ARG A 344 22.38 -5.55 6.32
N LYS A 345 22.29 -6.77 6.88
CA LYS A 345 22.57 -7.99 6.14
C LYS A 345 21.56 -8.24 5.03
N CYS A 346 20.27 -7.98 5.25
CA CYS A 346 19.23 -8.01 4.22
C CYS A 346 19.61 -7.15 3.02
N VAL A 347 19.95 -5.87 3.23
CA VAL A 347 20.33 -4.94 2.15
C VAL A 347 21.58 -5.43 1.40
N ARG A 348 22.60 -5.89 2.12
CA ARG A 348 23.85 -6.40 1.51
C ARG A 348 23.59 -7.67 0.69
N LEU A 349 22.84 -8.64 1.23
CA LEU A 349 22.49 -9.87 0.51
C LEU A 349 21.67 -9.58 -0.76
N SER A 350 20.72 -8.64 -0.71
CA SER A 350 19.97 -8.25 -1.90
C SER A 350 20.87 -7.65 -2.99
N ARG A 351 21.84 -6.82 -2.61
CA ARG A 351 22.85 -6.27 -3.53
C ARG A 351 23.74 -7.36 -4.12
N GLU A 352 24.20 -8.30 -3.29
CA GLU A 352 24.99 -9.46 -3.71
C GLU A 352 24.23 -10.28 -4.75
N ILE A 353 22.95 -10.61 -4.51
CA ILE A 353 22.10 -11.37 -5.44
C ILE A 353 21.92 -10.62 -6.77
N PHE A 354 21.59 -9.33 -6.75
CA PHE A 354 21.40 -8.55 -7.98
C PHE A 354 22.70 -8.27 -8.74
N ALA A 355 23.87 -8.35 -8.10
CA ALA A 355 25.17 -8.22 -8.74
C ALA A 355 25.62 -9.49 -9.50
N LEU A 356 24.95 -10.64 -9.31
CA LEU A 356 25.32 -11.89 -9.96
C LEU A 356 25.06 -11.88 -11.48
N LYS A 357 25.83 -12.70 -12.19
CA LYS A 357 25.84 -12.82 -13.66
C LYS A 357 24.45 -12.96 -14.32
N PRO A 358 23.48 -13.73 -13.76
CA PRO A 358 22.15 -13.86 -14.36
C PRO A 358 21.40 -12.53 -14.52
N PHE A 359 21.73 -11.53 -13.70
CA PHE A 359 21.14 -10.19 -13.77
C PHE A 359 21.88 -9.24 -14.73
N ASP A 360 23.06 -9.58 -15.29
CA ASP A 360 23.83 -8.72 -16.19
C ASP A 360 23.00 -8.10 -17.34
N PRO A 361 22.12 -8.87 -18.04
CA PRO A 361 21.33 -8.32 -19.14
C PRO A 361 20.25 -7.34 -18.68
N TYR A 362 19.83 -7.43 -17.41
CA TYR A 362 18.68 -6.73 -16.87
C TYR A 362 19.05 -5.57 -15.94
N ARG A 363 20.11 -5.67 -15.14
CA ARG A 363 20.45 -4.68 -14.11
C ARG A 363 20.94 -3.36 -14.70
N GLY A 364 20.20 -2.29 -14.43
CA GLY A 364 20.58 -0.89 -14.63
C GLY A 364 21.21 -0.33 -13.35
N GLU A 365 20.94 0.93 -13.04
CA GLU A 365 21.37 1.59 -11.80
C GLU A 365 20.51 1.14 -10.60
N GLU A 366 21.10 1.13 -9.40
CA GLU A 366 20.36 0.92 -8.15
C GLU A 366 19.50 2.15 -7.87
N LEU A 367 18.20 1.95 -7.65
CA LEU A 367 17.23 3.02 -7.41
C LEU A 367 17.06 3.29 -5.91
N SER A 368 17.03 2.22 -5.10
CA SER A 368 16.84 2.27 -3.66
C SER A 368 17.58 1.07 -3.05
N PRO A 369 18.40 1.25 -2.00
CA PRO A 369 18.72 2.50 -1.27
C PRO A 369 19.53 3.53 -2.09
N GLY A 370 20.15 3.10 -3.19
CA GLY A 370 20.97 3.95 -4.04
C GLY A 370 22.47 3.77 -3.79
N LYS A 371 23.26 4.00 -4.83
CA LYS A 371 24.69 3.69 -4.87
C LYS A 371 25.52 4.40 -3.79
N ASP A 372 25.06 5.53 -3.27
CA ASP A 372 25.81 6.36 -2.31
C ASP A 372 25.62 5.88 -0.85
N VAL A 373 24.68 4.95 -0.61
CA VAL A 373 24.39 4.35 0.70
C VAL A 373 25.28 3.11 0.87
N GLN A 374 26.44 3.24 1.50
CA GLN A 374 27.44 2.16 1.61
C GLN A 374 27.79 1.79 3.05
N THR A 375 27.96 2.80 3.91
CA THR A 375 28.32 2.58 5.32
C THR A 375 27.12 2.10 6.13
N ASP A 376 27.39 1.44 7.25
CA ASP A 376 26.35 0.95 8.17
C ASP A 376 25.40 2.07 8.62
N ALA A 377 25.94 3.24 8.99
CA ALA A 377 25.13 4.38 9.40
C ALA A 377 24.21 4.90 8.29
N GLN A 378 24.67 4.89 7.03
CA GLN A 378 23.83 5.27 5.89
C GLN A 378 22.74 4.23 5.63
N ILE A 379 23.07 2.94 5.75
CA ILE A 379 22.10 1.84 5.61
C ILE A 379 21.06 1.91 6.73
N ASP A 380 21.46 2.20 7.98
CA ASP A 380 20.54 2.40 9.10
C ASP A 380 19.57 3.55 8.84
N ASN A 381 20.08 4.69 8.36
CA ASN A 381 19.23 5.83 8.05
C ASN A 381 18.23 5.50 6.92
N PHE A 382 18.65 4.70 5.94
CA PHE A 382 17.75 4.19 4.92
C PHE A 382 16.68 3.27 5.50
N ILE A 383 17.07 2.27 6.31
CA ILE A 383 16.13 1.34 6.97
C ILE A 383 15.11 2.13 7.78
N LYS A 384 15.56 3.05 8.64
CA LYS A 384 14.71 3.88 9.49
C LYS A 384 13.65 4.67 8.71
N LYS A 385 14.01 5.14 7.51
CA LYS A 385 13.16 5.99 6.68
C LYS A 385 12.19 5.20 5.81
N GLU A 386 12.63 4.07 5.28
CA GLU A 386 11.94 3.35 4.19
C GLU A 386 11.37 1.98 4.61
N SER A 387 11.59 1.54 5.86
CA SER A 387 10.99 0.30 6.37
C SER A 387 9.47 0.37 6.42
N ALA A 388 8.80 -0.70 6.00
CA ALA A 388 7.36 -0.82 6.03
C ALA A 388 6.94 -2.16 6.63
N SER A 389 5.74 -2.19 7.22
CA SER A 389 5.12 -3.43 7.69
C SER A 389 4.81 -4.34 6.51
N ALA A 390 5.12 -5.64 6.64
CA ALA A 390 4.65 -6.69 5.74
C ALA A 390 3.18 -7.10 6.04
N TYR A 391 2.50 -6.37 6.93
CA TYR A 391 1.13 -6.59 7.36
C TYR A 391 0.90 -7.96 8.03
N HIS A 392 1.83 -8.35 8.90
CA HIS A 392 1.85 -9.60 9.66
C HIS A 392 1.81 -9.40 11.19
N PRO A 393 0.94 -8.52 11.75
CA PRO A 393 0.85 -8.35 13.20
C PRO A 393 0.35 -9.64 13.87
N SER A 394 0.96 -10.00 14.99
CA SER A 394 0.73 -11.25 15.72
C SER A 394 1.08 -11.12 17.21
N CYS A 395 0.85 -12.21 17.95
CA CYS A 395 1.36 -12.45 19.30
C CYS A 395 0.81 -11.58 20.45
N SER A 396 -0.12 -10.65 20.15
CA SER A 396 -0.69 -9.68 21.10
C SER A 396 -1.60 -10.26 22.20
N CYS A 397 -1.92 -11.55 22.15
CA CYS A 397 -2.66 -12.29 23.17
C CYS A 397 -2.08 -13.71 23.30
N LYS A 398 -0.77 -13.82 23.44
CA LYS A 398 -0.05 -15.10 23.31
C LYS A 398 -0.65 -16.25 24.14
N MET A 399 -0.64 -17.45 23.58
CA MET A 399 -0.87 -18.68 24.34
C MET A 399 0.39 -19.09 25.10
N GLY A 400 0.24 -19.79 26.21
CA GLY A 400 1.35 -20.26 27.03
C GLY A 400 0.87 -21.07 28.22
N SER A 401 1.81 -21.54 29.05
CA SER A 401 1.46 -22.27 30.27
C SER A 401 0.76 -21.35 31.28
N GLU A 402 -0.09 -21.91 32.14
CA GLU A 402 -0.79 -21.17 33.19
C GLU A 402 0.16 -20.44 34.17
N SER A 403 1.39 -20.96 34.35
CA SER A 403 2.43 -20.31 35.15
C SER A 403 3.07 -19.08 34.50
N ASP A 404 2.87 -18.86 33.20
CA ASP A 404 3.33 -17.67 32.50
C ASP A 404 2.32 -16.54 32.69
N ARG A 405 2.69 -15.55 33.52
CA ARG A 405 1.86 -14.39 33.83
C ARG A 405 1.46 -13.56 32.59
N MET A 406 2.22 -13.66 31.49
CA MET A 406 1.95 -12.97 30.24
C MET A 406 1.14 -13.80 29.25
N ALA A 407 0.82 -15.06 29.57
CA ALA A 407 -0.06 -15.89 28.75
C ALA A 407 -1.52 -15.44 28.90
N VAL A 408 -2.21 -15.32 27.77
CA VAL A 408 -3.63 -14.93 27.70
C VAL A 408 -4.52 -16.13 27.40
N VAL A 409 -4.02 -17.07 26.59
CA VAL A 409 -4.80 -18.21 26.09
C VAL A 409 -4.17 -19.52 26.54
N ASP A 410 -4.99 -20.46 26.98
CA ASP A 410 -4.58 -21.83 27.26
C ASP A 410 -4.40 -22.61 25.94
N PRO A 411 -3.19 -23.12 25.64
CA PRO A 411 -2.91 -23.86 24.41
C PRO A 411 -3.67 -25.18 24.29
N VAL A 412 -4.22 -25.73 25.38
CA VAL A 412 -4.94 -27.02 25.37
C VAL A 412 -6.42 -26.82 25.05
N THR A 413 -7.06 -25.83 25.69
CA THR A 413 -8.51 -25.62 25.58
C THR A 413 -8.90 -24.48 24.63
N MET A 414 -7.94 -23.65 24.22
CA MET A 414 -8.14 -22.36 23.54
C MET A 414 -8.88 -21.32 24.40
N GLY A 415 -9.06 -21.59 25.70
CA GLY A 415 -9.75 -20.71 26.64
C GLY A 415 -8.91 -19.49 27.02
N VAL A 416 -9.56 -18.36 27.24
CA VAL A 416 -8.91 -17.16 27.79
C VAL A 416 -8.80 -17.32 29.32
N TYR A 417 -7.58 -17.20 29.86
CA TYR A 417 -7.32 -17.45 31.28
C TYR A 417 -8.20 -16.58 32.20
N GLY A 418 -8.66 -17.16 33.31
CA GLY A 418 -9.52 -16.48 34.28
C GLY A 418 -10.98 -16.24 33.83
N THR A 419 -11.35 -16.66 32.62
CA THR A 419 -12.73 -16.58 32.12
C THR A 419 -13.34 -17.95 31.89
N GLN A 420 -14.67 -18.02 31.83
CA GLN A 420 -15.40 -19.20 31.39
C GLN A 420 -16.12 -18.90 30.07
N ASN A 421 -16.29 -19.90 29.21
CA ASN A 421 -16.99 -19.80 27.93
C ASN A 421 -16.42 -18.74 26.95
N LEU A 422 -15.18 -18.31 27.13
CA LEU A 422 -14.49 -17.42 26.21
C LEU A 422 -13.24 -18.08 25.67
N LYS A 423 -13.13 -18.14 24.35
CA LYS A 423 -12.01 -18.73 23.62
C LYS A 423 -11.46 -17.74 22.60
N MET A 424 -10.24 -17.95 22.16
CA MET A 424 -9.60 -17.08 21.16
C MET A 424 -8.81 -17.89 20.14
N VAL A 425 -9.01 -17.58 18.85
CA VAL A 425 -8.41 -18.30 17.72
C VAL A 425 -8.12 -17.32 16.58
N ASP A 426 -6.94 -16.70 16.61
CA ASP A 426 -6.45 -15.84 15.52
C ASP A 426 -4.92 -15.62 15.61
N ALA A 427 -4.36 -14.68 14.85
CA ALA A 427 -2.91 -14.41 14.88
C ALA A 427 -2.37 -13.88 16.22
N SER A 428 -3.22 -13.35 17.10
CA SER A 428 -2.81 -12.80 18.40
C SER A 428 -2.27 -13.88 19.35
N ILE A 429 -2.71 -15.13 19.20
CA ILE A 429 -2.39 -16.19 20.15
C ILE A 429 -1.00 -16.80 19.95
N MET A 430 -0.30 -16.47 18.88
CA MET A 430 1.04 -16.99 18.62
C MET A 430 1.97 -16.62 19.80
N PRO A 431 2.70 -17.57 20.41
CA PRO A 431 3.70 -17.26 21.43
C PRO A 431 4.79 -16.31 20.93
N SER A 432 5.28 -16.61 19.73
CA SER A 432 6.29 -15.88 18.98
C SER A 432 5.96 -15.94 17.50
N ILE A 433 6.35 -14.92 16.72
CA ILE A 433 6.07 -14.90 15.27
C ILE A 433 6.85 -16.02 14.53
N VAL A 434 6.23 -16.63 13.51
CA VAL A 434 6.86 -17.69 12.70
C VAL A 434 7.57 -17.13 11.47
N SER A 435 8.53 -17.87 10.92
CA SER A 435 9.39 -17.43 9.84
C SER A 435 8.71 -17.50 8.46
N GLY A 436 7.86 -16.52 8.16
CA GLY A 436 7.16 -16.38 6.89
C GLY A 436 5.77 -15.75 7.01
N ASN A 437 4.96 -15.79 5.96
CA ASN A 437 3.62 -15.19 5.97
C ASN A 437 2.68 -15.91 6.95
N LEU A 438 1.85 -15.14 7.66
CA LEU A 438 1.05 -15.67 8.77
C LEU A 438 -0.28 -16.31 8.38
N ASN A 439 -0.68 -16.24 7.10
CA ASN A 439 -1.99 -16.75 6.68
C ASN A 439 -2.14 -18.26 6.88
N ALA A 440 -1.19 -19.07 6.39
CA ALA A 440 -1.25 -20.52 6.55
C ALA A 440 -1.13 -20.96 8.02
N PRO A 441 -0.21 -20.40 8.84
CA PRO A 441 -0.17 -20.65 10.28
C PRO A 441 -1.51 -20.38 10.99
N VAL A 442 -2.19 -19.27 10.69
CA VAL A 442 -3.50 -18.96 11.28
C VAL A 442 -4.57 -19.96 10.87
N VAL A 443 -4.60 -20.38 9.59
CA VAL A 443 -5.55 -21.42 9.13
C VAL A 443 -5.27 -22.75 9.83
N MET A 444 -4.00 -23.12 10.00
CA MET A 444 -3.61 -24.32 10.75
C MET A 444 -4.06 -24.24 12.21
N MET A 445 -3.83 -23.11 12.88
CA MET A 445 -4.30 -22.90 14.26
C MET A 445 -5.83 -23.00 14.36
N ALA A 446 -6.57 -22.46 13.38
CA ALA A 446 -8.02 -22.53 13.34
C ALA A 446 -8.55 -23.96 13.12
N GLU A 447 -7.94 -24.71 12.19
CA GLU A 447 -8.27 -26.12 11.95
C GLU A 447 -8.03 -27.00 13.18
N ARG A 448 -6.92 -26.75 13.88
CA ARG A 448 -6.61 -27.44 15.12
C ARG A 448 -7.54 -27.03 16.26
N ALA A 449 -7.77 -25.74 16.45
CA ALA A 449 -8.67 -25.23 17.47
C ALA A 449 -10.10 -25.75 17.28
N ALA A 450 -10.57 -25.89 16.03
CA ALA A 450 -11.88 -26.47 15.74
C ALA A 450 -12.01 -27.91 16.28
N ASP A 451 -10.99 -28.74 16.10
CA ASP A 451 -11.00 -30.11 16.64
C ASP A 451 -10.89 -30.11 18.17
N LEU A 452 -10.03 -29.26 18.77
CA LEU A 452 -9.93 -29.11 20.23
C LEU A 452 -11.27 -28.67 20.86
N ILE A 453 -11.96 -27.70 20.26
CA ILE A 453 -13.25 -27.19 20.72
C ILE A 453 -14.35 -28.26 20.58
N GLN A 454 -14.27 -29.11 19.56
CA GLN A 454 -15.18 -30.25 19.38
C GLN A 454 -14.83 -31.46 20.26
N GLY A 455 -13.76 -31.40 21.06
CA GLY A 455 -13.29 -32.52 21.86
C GLY A 455 -12.77 -33.70 21.03
N LYS A 456 -12.35 -33.45 19.79
CA LYS A 456 -11.76 -34.47 18.91
C LYS A 456 -10.28 -34.66 19.23
N SER A 457 -9.81 -35.90 19.13
CA SER A 457 -8.38 -36.20 19.20
C SER A 457 -7.63 -35.65 17.99
N LEU A 458 -6.35 -35.33 18.18
CA LEU A 458 -5.45 -34.95 17.08
C LEU A 458 -5.54 -36.01 15.96
N PRO A 459 -5.59 -35.61 14.67
CA PRO A 459 -5.50 -36.54 13.57
C PRO A 459 -4.30 -37.46 13.78
N PRO A 460 -4.46 -38.78 13.59
CA PRO A 460 -3.36 -39.70 13.73
C PRO A 460 -2.23 -39.24 12.81
N LEU A 461 -1.03 -39.17 13.37
CA LEU A 461 0.16 -39.18 12.56
C LEU A 461 0.21 -40.58 11.95
N ASP A 462 -0.16 -40.74 10.68
CA ASP A 462 0.37 -41.87 9.89
C ASP A 462 1.87 -41.90 10.19
N ASP A 463 2.44 -43.04 10.61
CA ASP A 463 3.79 -43.18 11.18
C ASP A 463 4.86 -42.37 10.40
N MET A 464 4.93 -41.07 10.68
CA MET A 464 5.81 -40.13 10.02
C MET A 464 7.10 -40.18 10.83
N ALA A 465 7.90 -41.19 10.53
CA ALA A 465 9.32 -41.12 10.79
C ALA A 465 9.87 -39.98 9.93
N LEU A 466 10.01 -38.78 10.52
CA LEU A 466 10.91 -37.76 9.98
C LEU A 466 12.25 -38.45 9.68
N PRO A 467 12.92 -38.16 8.56
CA PRO A 467 14.18 -38.81 8.24
C PRO A 467 15.15 -38.62 9.41
N LYS A 468 15.48 -39.73 10.10
CA LYS A 468 16.51 -39.75 11.11
C LYS A 468 17.84 -39.60 10.40
N PHE A 469 18.62 -38.63 10.85
CA PHE A 469 20.03 -38.56 10.48
C PHE A 469 20.78 -39.43 11.47
N ASP A 470 21.09 -40.66 11.05
CA ASP A 470 22.00 -41.51 11.80
C ASP A 470 23.42 -40.98 11.55
N PHE A 471 24.18 -40.75 12.61
CA PHE A 471 25.57 -40.37 12.48
C PHE A 471 26.32 -41.50 11.76
N CYS A 472 27.05 -41.16 10.70
CA CYS A 472 27.96 -42.13 10.10
C CYS A 472 29.00 -42.55 11.15
N ASP A 473 29.18 -43.85 11.34
CA ASP A 473 30.25 -44.37 12.19
C ASP A 473 31.61 -43.95 11.63
N ILE A 474 32.28 -43.02 12.31
CA ILE A 474 33.65 -42.59 11.99
C ILE A 474 34.60 -43.44 12.83
N ALA A 475 35.46 -44.22 12.16
CA ALA A 475 36.49 -45.00 12.85
C ALA A 475 37.51 -44.07 13.54
N ALA A 476 37.62 -44.17 14.87
CA ALA A 476 38.55 -43.36 15.64
C ALA A 476 39.96 -43.97 15.63
N ASN A 477 40.93 -43.32 14.98
CA ASN A 477 42.34 -43.74 15.01
C ASN A 477 43.10 -43.04 16.15
N PRO A 478 43.44 -43.73 17.26
CA PRO A 478 44.07 -43.09 18.41
C PRO A 478 45.56 -42.80 18.21
N THR A 479 46.19 -43.43 17.22
CA THR A 479 47.65 -43.43 17.03
C THR A 479 48.13 -42.64 15.81
N GLY A 480 47.20 -42.09 15.03
CA GLY A 480 47.49 -41.28 13.86
C GLY A 480 46.23 -40.75 13.19
N TRP A 481 46.38 -40.02 12.08
CA TRP A 481 45.26 -39.40 11.34
C TRP A 481 44.75 -40.24 10.14
N GLY A 482 45.28 -41.45 9.93
CA GLY A 482 45.01 -42.29 8.76
C GLY A 482 44.00 -43.43 8.98
N PRO A 483 43.71 -44.27 7.97
CA PRO A 483 42.78 -45.38 8.07
C PRO A 483 43.28 -46.47 9.05
N LEU A 484 42.37 -47.08 9.81
CA LEU A 484 42.68 -48.15 10.78
C LEU A 484 42.76 -49.56 10.16
N GLY A 485 42.41 -49.69 8.87
CA GLY A 485 42.36 -50.97 8.14
C GLY A 485 41.80 -50.79 6.73
N SER A 486 41.47 -51.91 6.07
CA SER A 486 40.83 -51.89 4.75
C SER A 486 39.47 -51.16 4.81
N PRO A 487 39.08 -50.40 3.77
CA PRO A 487 37.84 -49.62 3.79
C PRO A 487 36.61 -50.51 4.02
N PRO A 488 35.62 -50.09 4.85
CA PRO A 488 34.43 -50.91 5.15
C PRO A 488 33.60 -51.29 3.92
N ALA A 489 33.71 -50.51 2.84
CA ALA A 489 32.93 -50.66 1.61
C ALA A 489 33.56 -51.63 0.58
N LEU A 490 34.77 -52.12 0.83
CA LEU A 490 35.42 -53.12 -0.03
C LEU A 490 35.33 -54.46 0.66
N ASP A 491 34.57 -55.38 0.05
CA ASP A 491 34.52 -56.76 0.49
C ASP A 491 35.92 -57.36 0.38
N THR A 492 36.54 -57.60 1.54
CA THR A 492 37.88 -58.17 1.64
C THR A 492 37.96 -59.62 1.12
N SER A 493 36.83 -60.23 0.77
CA SER A 493 36.78 -61.55 0.13
C SER A 493 37.13 -61.54 -1.36
N ILE A 494 37.13 -60.37 -2.02
CA ILE A 494 37.41 -60.25 -3.46
C ILE A 494 38.83 -59.70 -3.70
N PRO A 495 39.65 -60.37 -4.55
CA PRO A 495 40.97 -59.85 -4.92
C PRO A 495 40.89 -58.49 -5.63
N PHE A 496 41.75 -57.54 -5.27
CA PHE A 496 41.71 -56.18 -5.81
C PHE A 496 42.45 -56.08 -7.16
N GLN A 497 41.75 -55.63 -8.21
CA GLN A 497 42.35 -55.26 -9.49
C GLN A 497 41.85 -53.87 -9.94
N GLN A 498 42.79 -52.99 -10.29
CA GLN A 498 42.49 -51.63 -10.76
C GLN A 498 41.85 -51.65 -12.15
N TYR A 499 40.81 -50.83 -12.36
CA TYR A 499 40.15 -50.66 -13.65
C TYR A 499 39.60 -49.24 -13.82
N ASN A 500 39.30 -48.84 -15.05
CA ASN A 500 38.67 -47.57 -15.38
C ASN A 500 37.35 -47.82 -16.13
N LYS A 501 36.24 -47.28 -15.61
CA LYS A 501 34.90 -47.45 -16.20
C LYS A 501 34.74 -46.78 -17.56
N ALA A 502 35.59 -45.80 -17.88
CA ALA A 502 35.55 -45.09 -19.16
C ALA A 502 36.32 -45.81 -20.28
N ASP A 503 37.02 -46.90 -19.97
CA ASP A 503 37.76 -47.65 -20.97
C ASP A 503 36.80 -48.28 -21.99
N ARG A 504 37.22 -48.29 -23.25
CA ARG A 504 36.38 -48.75 -24.34
C ARG A 504 36.18 -50.27 -24.26
N ILE A 505 34.95 -50.71 -24.06
CA ILE A 505 34.56 -52.13 -24.03
C ILE A 505 34.38 -52.72 -25.44
N GLY A 506 34.46 -54.06 -25.57
CA GLY A 506 34.13 -54.78 -26.81
C GLY A 506 35.31 -55.34 -27.63
N ARG A 507 36.36 -55.85 -26.97
CA ARG A 507 37.46 -56.58 -27.64
C ARG A 507 37.02 -58.04 -27.91
N VAL A 508 37.25 -58.53 -29.12
CA VAL A 508 36.99 -59.93 -29.50
C VAL A 508 38.23 -60.79 -29.20
N ALA A 509 38.03 -61.98 -28.64
CA ALA A 509 39.07 -63.00 -28.51
C ALA A 509 38.97 -63.98 -29.70
N ASP A 510 40.06 -64.10 -30.47
CA ASP A 510 40.13 -64.97 -31.65
C ASP A 510 41.31 -65.94 -31.49
N TRP A 511 41.00 -67.24 -31.42
CA TRP A 511 41.98 -68.32 -31.29
C TRP A 511 42.69 -68.66 -32.61
N ILE A 512 42.17 -68.21 -33.76
CA ILE A 512 42.76 -68.41 -35.10
C ILE A 512 43.70 -67.25 -35.48
N GLY A 513 43.51 -66.07 -34.88
CA GLY A 513 44.36 -64.90 -35.08
C GLY A 513 44.15 -64.19 -36.43
N VAL A 514 42.98 -64.29 -37.05
CA VAL A 514 42.68 -63.67 -38.36
C VAL A 514 42.58 -62.15 -38.26
N ASP A 515 42.17 -61.63 -37.10
CA ASP A 515 42.06 -60.19 -36.84
C ASP A 515 43.45 -59.49 -36.81
N ARG A 516 44.55 -60.26 -36.86
CA ARG A 516 45.92 -59.74 -36.94
C ARG A 516 46.28 -58.98 -38.21
N PHE A 517 45.45 -59.03 -39.26
CA PHE A 517 45.74 -58.34 -40.52
C PHE A 517 45.26 -56.88 -40.60
N PHE A 518 44.43 -56.42 -39.64
CA PHE A 518 44.00 -55.01 -39.52
C PHE A 518 44.91 -54.16 -38.60
N TYR A 519 46.10 -54.68 -38.25
CA TYR A 519 46.91 -54.36 -37.05
C TYR A 519 47.66 -53.02 -36.97
N ARG A 520 47.37 -52.02 -37.80
CA ARG A 520 48.04 -50.70 -37.65
C ARG A 520 47.18 -49.60 -37.03
N ARG A 521 45.92 -49.87 -36.64
CA ARG A 521 45.03 -48.84 -36.08
C ARG A 521 44.23 -49.23 -34.83
N THR A 522 44.27 -50.49 -34.41
CA THR A 522 43.44 -51.02 -33.32
C THR A 522 44.19 -51.24 -32.01
N ASN A 523 45.51 -51.51 -32.04
CA ASN A 523 46.28 -51.76 -30.82
C ASN A 523 46.48 -50.49 -29.97
N GLU A 524 46.41 -49.30 -30.56
CA GLU A 524 46.48 -48.03 -29.83
C GLU A 524 45.15 -47.71 -29.11
N ARG A 525 43.99 -48.10 -29.67
CA ARG A 525 42.68 -47.64 -29.17
C ARG A 525 42.17 -48.32 -27.92
N TYR A 526 42.66 -49.51 -27.60
CA TYR A 526 42.25 -50.27 -26.40
C TYR A 526 43.36 -50.33 -25.34
N ASN A 527 44.57 -49.85 -25.65
CA ASN A 527 45.72 -49.83 -24.74
C ASN A 527 46.24 -48.40 -24.43
N GLU A 528 45.62 -47.34 -24.94
CA GLU A 528 45.92 -45.95 -24.52
C GLU A 528 45.39 -45.70 -23.10
N ARG A 529 46.13 -46.17 -22.10
CA ARG A 529 45.96 -45.73 -20.70
C ARG A 529 46.73 -44.42 -20.53
N MET A 530 46.02 -43.30 -20.57
CA MET A 530 46.62 -41.97 -20.40
C MET A 530 47.17 -41.74 -18.97
N TYR A 531 46.83 -42.59 -18.00
CA TYR A 531 47.36 -42.55 -16.63
C TYR A 531 47.55 -43.97 -16.07
N GLY A 532 48.68 -44.61 -16.38
CA GLY A 532 49.10 -45.85 -15.72
C GLY A 532 50.18 -46.60 -16.50
N SER A 533 51.38 -46.70 -15.93
CA SER A 533 52.47 -47.51 -16.47
C SER A 533 52.03 -48.97 -16.65
N ALA A 534 52.39 -49.58 -17.80
CA ALA A 534 52.10 -50.98 -18.14
C ALA A 534 52.63 -51.99 -17.10
N ALA A 535 53.48 -51.57 -16.17
CA ALA A 535 54.04 -52.38 -15.09
C ALA A 535 53.03 -52.73 -13.96
N ASN A 536 51.84 -52.09 -13.90
CA ASN A 536 50.86 -52.30 -12.83
C ASN A 536 49.49 -52.85 -13.30
N ALA A 537 49.41 -53.44 -14.49
CA ALA A 537 48.21 -54.20 -14.88
C ALA A 537 48.19 -55.51 -14.09
N GLY A 538 47.52 -55.51 -12.93
CA GLY A 538 47.37 -56.72 -12.11
C GLY A 538 46.74 -57.85 -12.91
N SER A 539 47.30 -59.05 -12.82
CA SER A 539 46.84 -60.27 -13.49
C SER A 539 46.01 -61.15 -12.55
N GLN A 540 45.32 -60.55 -11.57
CA GLN A 540 44.66 -61.31 -10.50
C GLN A 540 43.47 -62.12 -11.01
N PHE A 541 42.83 -61.65 -12.09
CA PHE A 541 41.72 -62.35 -12.76
C PHE A 541 42.14 -62.95 -14.13
N ASP A 542 43.44 -63.12 -14.39
CA ASP A 542 43.90 -63.75 -15.62
C ASP A 542 43.89 -65.28 -15.52
N TYR A 543 43.47 -65.94 -16.60
CA TYR A 543 43.62 -67.38 -16.76
C TYR A 543 44.80 -67.67 -17.70
N VAL A 544 45.84 -68.31 -17.17
CA VAL A 544 46.98 -68.80 -17.96
C VAL A 544 46.79 -70.30 -18.17
N HIS A 545 46.55 -70.70 -19.42
CA HIS A 545 46.48 -72.12 -19.78
C HIS A 545 47.90 -72.71 -19.77
N GLY A 546 48.15 -73.68 -18.89
CA GLY A 546 49.49 -74.21 -18.60
C GLY A 546 50.03 -75.29 -19.56
N MET A 547 49.40 -75.53 -20.71
CA MET A 547 49.78 -76.58 -21.66
C MET A 547 49.91 -76.02 -23.08
N ASP A 548 51.02 -76.32 -23.76
CA ASP A 548 51.24 -75.98 -25.18
C ASP A 548 50.36 -76.86 -26.09
N GLU A 549 49.14 -76.40 -26.41
CA GLU A 549 48.14 -77.14 -27.21
C GLU A 549 48.56 -77.42 -28.68
N ASN A 550 49.66 -76.84 -29.17
CA ASN A 550 50.13 -77.08 -30.54
C ASN A 550 50.79 -78.45 -30.77
N ASN A 551 51.02 -79.25 -29.71
CA ASN A 551 51.61 -80.58 -29.80
C ASN A 551 50.59 -81.74 -29.70
N PHE A 552 49.30 -81.45 -29.57
CA PHE A 552 48.26 -82.49 -29.60
C PHE A 552 47.78 -82.72 -31.04
N GLN A 553 48.11 -83.88 -31.62
CA GLN A 553 47.56 -84.32 -32.89
C GLN A 553 46.26 -85.08 -32.66
N LEU A 554 45.20 -84.72 -33.40
CA LEU A 554 43.97 -85.49 -33.46
C LEU A 554 44.23 -86.78 -34.25
N VAL A 555 44.08 -87.95 -33.63
CA VAL A 555 44.26 -89.24 -34.31
C VAL A 555 43.03 -89.53 -35.18
N ASP A 556 43.20 -89.48 -36.50
CA ASP A 556 42.20 -89.92 -37.49
C ASP A 556 42.85 -91.00 -38.39
N SER A 557 42.13 -92.10 -38.64
CA SER A 557 42.56 -93.25 -39.43
C SER A 557 42.32 -93.08 -40.94
N SER A 558 42.07 -91.85 -41.42
CA SER A 558 41.87 -91.55 -42.83
C SER A 558 43.00 -90.71 -43.45
N LYS A 559 43.45 -91.10 -44.66
CA LYS A 559 44.65 -90.58 -45.35
C LYS A 559 44.61 -89.05 -45.58
N PRO A 560 45.74 -88.33 -45.45
CA PRO A 560 45.78 -86.87 -45.52
C PRO A 560 45.67 -86.33 -46.96
N VAL A 561 44.73 -85.43 -47.19
CA VAL A 561 44.69 -84.56 -48.39
C VAL A 561 45.33 -83.22 -48.01
N GLN A 562 46.53 -82.94 -48.52
CA GLN A 562 47.14 -81.62 -48.43
C GLN A 562 46.32 -80.61 -49.24
N ARG A 563 45.67 -79.65 -48.57
CA ARG A 563 45.15 -78.44 -49.21
C ARG A 563 45.95 -77.22 -48.75
N ASN A 564 46.70 -76.68 -49.70
CA ASN A 564 47.63 -75.57 -49.56
C ASN A 564 46.86 -74.24 -49.27
N PRO A 565 47.09 -73.54 -48.13
CA PRO A 565 46.27 -72.39 -47.71
C PRO A 565 46.45 -71.09 -48.52
N GLN A 566 47.39 -71.03 -49.46
CA GLN A 566 47.76 -69.76 -50.12
C GLN A 566 46.82 -69.31 -51.24
N ARG A 567 45.85 -70.13 -51.69
CA ARG A 567 45.06 -69.82 -52.90
C ARG A 567 43.76 -69.03 -52.65
N ASN A 568 43.31 -68.89 -51.40
CA ASN A 568 42.03 -68.24 -51.07
C ASN A 568 42.12 -66.77 -50.61
N TYR A 569 43.33 -66.20 -50.55
CA TYR A 569 43.54 -64.84 -50.02
C TYR A 569 43.30 -63.73 -51.06
N ARG A 570 43.62 -63.95 -52.34
CA ARG A 570 43.44 -62.94 -53.41
C ARG A 570 41.98 -62.78 -53.89
N ALA A 571 41.16 -63.84 -53.84
CA ALA A 571 39.78 -63.79 -54.33
C ALA A 571 38.85 -62.97 -53.41
N ARG A 572 39.05 -63.03 -52.09
CA ARG A 572 38.25 -62.26 -51.11
C ARG A 572 38.61 -60.77 -51.08
N GLN A 573 39.85 -60.41 -51.38
CA GLN A 573 40.31 -59.01 -51.40
C GLN A 573 39.66 -58.19 -52.53
N LEU A 574 39.29 -58.84 -53.65
CA LEU A 574 38.64 -58.19 -54.78
C LEU A 574 37.13 -57.92 -54.55
N GLN A 575 36.44 -58.81 -53.84
CA GLN A 575 35.03 -58.63 -53.49
C GLN A 575 34.81 -57.49 -52.48
N PHE A 576 35.76 -57.31 -51.54
CA PHE A 576 35.66 -56.26 -50.52
C PHE A 576 35.89 -54.84 -51.07
N LYS A 577 36.77 -54.69 -52.07
CA LYS A 577 37.00 -53.40 -52.77
C LYS A 577 35.76 -52.89 -53.52
N LYS A 578 34.94 -53.79 -54.08
CA LYS A 578 33.69 -53.44 -54.78
C LYS A 578 32.58 -52.96 -53.85
N LEU A 579 32.57 -53.40 -52.59
CA LEU A 579 31.58 -52.98 -51.59
C LEU A 579 31.87 -51.57 -51.05
N LEU A 580 33.14 -51.18 -50.89
CA LEU A 580 33.51 -49.82 -50.45
C LEU A 580 33.18 -48.73 -51.49
N GLN A 581 33.34 -49.03 -52.78
CA GLN A 581 33.06 -48.06 -53.86
C GLN A 581 31.56 -47.72 -53.97
N LYS A 582 30.70 -48.71 -53.69
CA LYS A 582 29.24 -48.57 -53.73
C LYS A 582 28.66 -47.76 -52.56
N ASP A 583 29.40 -47.65 -51.46
CA ASP A 583 29.00 -46.89 -50.26
C ASP A 583 29.45 -45.41 -50.33
N GLN A 584 30.55 -45.13 -51.06
CA GLN A 584 30.97 -43.77 -51.41
C GLN A 584 30.01 -43.10 -52.41
N GLU A 585 29.54 -43.82 -53.44
CA GLU A 585 28.56 -43.30 -54.41
C GLU A 585 27.20 -42.95 -53.78
N ARG A 586 26.77 -43.67 -52.73
CA ARG A 586 25.53 -43.33 -51.98
C ARG A 586 25.67 -42.05 -51.14
N ARG A 587 26.87 -41.74 -50.64
CA ARG A 587 27.11 -40.53 -49.85
C ARG A 587 27.21 -39.27 -50.72
N GLU A 588 27.72 -39.38 -51.95
CA GLU A 588 27.77 -38.26 -52.89
C GLU A 588 26.38 -37.92 -53.49
N GLN A 589 25.50 -38.90 -53.70
CA GLN A 589 24.11 -38.63 -54.14
C GLN A 589 23.22 -37.99 -53.07
N ALA A 590 23.53 -38.16 -51.78
CA ALA A 590 22.76 -37.55 -50.67
C ALA A 590 23.11 -36.06 -50.43
N LEU A 591 24.27 -35.59 -50.90
CA LEU A 591 24.76 -34.22 -50.70
C LEU A 591 24.35 -33.22 -51.79
N GLN A 592 23.71 -33.66 -52.88
CA GLN A 592 23.27 -32.80 -53.99
C GLN A 592 21.76 -32.44 -53.98
N GLY A 593 20.98 -32.91 -52.98
CA GLY A 593 19.51 -32.77 -52.97
C GLY A 593 18.92 -31.64 -52.11
N GLN A 594 19.72 -30.88 -51.37
CA GLN A 594 19.24 -30.01 -50.29
C GLN A 594 19.53 -28.50 -50.48
N ASN A 595 19.50 -28.01 -51.72
CA ASN A 595 19.71 -26.57 -52.00
C ASN A 595 18.64 -25.87 -52.87
N VAL A 596 17.47 -26.50 -53.10
CA VAL A 596 16.45 -25.93 -54.03
C VAL A 596 15.06 -25.69 -53.42
N LYS A 597 14.78 -26.12 -52.17
CA LYS A 597 13.45 -25.89 -51.53
C LYS A 597 13.35 -24.72 -50.55
N MET A 598 14.45 -24.05 -50.19
CA MET A 598 14.46 -22.95 -49.20
C MET A 598 14.55 -21.53 -49.81
N LYS A 599 14.53 -21.37 -51.14
CA LYS A 599 14.63 -20.05 -51.82
C LYS A 599 13.38 -19.60 -52.58
N ARG A 600 12.23 -20.28 -52.45
CA ARG A 600 11.00 -19.95 -53.22
C ARG A 600 9.75 -19.60 -52.43
N SER A 601 9.74 -19.67 -51.09
CA SER A 601 8.56 -19.28 -50.28
C SER A 601 8.63 -17.87 -49.68
N ILE A 602 9.82 -17.26 -49.56
CA ILE A 602 9.98 -16.00 -48.82
C ILE A 602 9.77 -14.74 -49.70
N ALA A 603 9.92 -14.83 -51.03
CA ALA A 603 9.74 -13.69 -51.94
C ALA A 603 8.29 -13.46 -52.41
N LYS A 604 7.38 -14.44 -52.24
CA LYS A 604 6.02 -14.39 -52.80
C LYS A 604 4.97 -13.84 -51.82
N GLU A 605 5.31 -13.76 -50.54
CA GLU A 605 4.43 -13.30 -49.46
C GLU A 605 4.62 -11.79 -49.17
N GLN A 606 5.86 -11.29 -49.28
CA GLN A 606 6.17 -9.85 -49.17
C GLN A 606 5.59 -9.00 -50.32
N GLN A 607 5.37 -9.60 -51.51
CA GLN A 607 4.83 -8.89 -52.68
C GLN A 607 3.29 -8.81 -52.69
N ARG A 608 2.59 -9.62 -51.87
CA ARG A 608 1.13 -9.57 -51.71
C ARG A 608 0.69 -8.55 -50.65
N ALA A 609 1.48 -8.37 -49.59
CA ALA A 609 1.22 -7.36 -48.56
C ALA A 609 1.42 -5.92 -49.08
N PHE A 610 2.39 -5.71 -49.98
CA PHE A 610 2.69 -4.40 -50.56
C PHE A 610 1.63 -3.92 -51.59
N LYS A 611 1.02 -4.84 -52.35
CA LYS A 611 -0.02 -4.52 -53.36
C LYS A 611 -1.41 -4.21 -52.76
N MET A 612 -1.68 -4.64 -51.53
CA MET A 612 -2.94 -4.31 -50.81
C MET A 612 -2.93 -2.88 -50.25
N TRP A 613 -1.75 -2.33 -49.96
CA TRP A 613 -1.59 -0.95 -49.48
C TRP A 613 -1.76 0.12 -50.58
N GLN A 614 -1.57 -0.25 -51.86
CA GLN A 614 -1.59 0.68 -52.99
C GLN A 614 -2.96 0.85 -53.68
N ARG A 615 -4.03 0.17 -53.24
CA ARG A 615 -5.34 0.11 -53.96
C ARG A 615 -6.53 0.82 -53.31
N ARG A 616 -6.33 1.56 -52.22
CA ARG A 616 -7.34 2.54 -51.74
C ARG A 616 -6.72 3.93 -51.64
N GLY A 617 -6.57 4.52 -52.83
CA GLY A 617 -6.79 5.93 -53.14
C GLY A 617 -6.29 6.99 -52.16
N GLY A 618 -5.21 7.67 -52.56
CA GLY A 618 -4.95 9.05 -52.17
C GLY A 618 -5.63 10.06 -53.11
N ASN A 619 -5.84 11.27 -52.58
CA ASN A 619 -5.88 12.63 -53.16
C ASN A 619 -6.80 13.49 -52.27
N ALA A 620 -6.50 14.70 -51.81
CA ALA A 620 -5.66 15.80 -52.29
C ALA A 620 -5.09 16.60 -51.08
N ARG A 621 -3.83 17.07 -51.07
CA ARG A 621 -3.35 18.43 -51.47
C ARG A 621 -4.28 19.57 -51.00
N GLN A 622 -3.86 20.68 -50.38
CA GLN A 622 -2.57 21.29 -50.04
C GLN A 622 -2.92 22.56 -49.22
N GLY A 623 -2.19 22.91 -48.16
CA GLY A 623 -2.36 24.22 -47.50
C GLY A 623 -1.98 24.27 -46.01
N GLN A 624 -0.74 24.71 -45.74
CA GLN A 624 -0.31 25.54 -44.60
C GLN A 624 -1.05 25.40 -43.25
N ARG A 625 -0.37 24.86 -42.21
CA ARG A 625 -0.46 25.34 -40.82
C ARG A 625 0.70 24.80 -39.98
N GLY A 626 1.38 25.69 -39.28
CA GLY A 626 2.47 25.38 -38.38
C GLY A 626 2.02 24.75 -37.05
N MET A 627 3.02 24.15 -36.41
CA MET A 627 3.20 23.90 -34.97
C MET A 627 2.11 23.20 -34.12
N GLY A 628 2.51 22.07 -33.52
CA GLY A 628 2.30 21.78 -32.09
C GLY A 628 0.98 21.11 -31.68
N GLY A 629 1.06 19.90 -31.11
CA GLY A 629 -0.08 19.23 -30.47
C GLY A 629 0.31 17.98 -29.69
N ARG A 630 1.00 18.18 -28.55
CA ARG A 630 1.26 17.15 -27.52
C ARG A 630 -0.06 16.76 -26.85
N TYR A 631 -0.26 15.48 -26.53
CA TYR A 631 -1.16 15.07 -25.44
C TYR A 631 -0.37 14.40 -24.30
N PRO A 632 -0.63 14.79 -23.05
CA PRO A 632 0.38 14.82 -22.00
C PRO A 632 0.40 13.51 -21.22
N GLY A 633 1.60 13.01 -20.92
CA GLY A 633 1.74 12.18 -19.72
C GLY A 633 1.28 12.97 -18.51
N GLU A 634 0.84 12.29 -17.46
CA GLU A 634 0.69 12.91 -16.14
C GLU A 634 2.06 13.45 -15.71
N ARG A 635 2.30 14.70 -16.11
CA ARG A 635 3.13 15.64 -15.41
C ARG A 635 2.62 15.69 -13.98
N PRO A 636 3.46 16.02 -12.98
CA PRO A 636 2.93 16.60 -11.75
C PRO A 636 1.89 17.64 -12.19
N LYS A 637 0.64 17.54 -11.72
CA LYS A 637 -0.34 18.59 -12.05
C LYS A 637 0.28 19.89 -11.60
N ASP A 638 0.61 20.77 -12.55
CA ASP A 638 1.28 22.03 -12.28
C ASP A 638 0.32 22.91 -11.47
N ARG A 639 0.42 22.78 -10.14
CA ARG A 639 -0.32 23.61 -9.19
C ARG A 639 0.43 24.91 -9.08
N LEU A 640 -0.26 26.00 -9.38
CA LEU A 640 0.34 27.33 -9.38
C LEU A 640 0.47 27.82 -7.93
N PRO A 641 1.63 28.41 -7.56
CA PRO A 641 1.74 29.15 -6.33
C PRO A 641 0.80 30.36 -6.36
N SER A 642 0.21 30.71 -5.22
CA SER A 642 -0.68 31.88 -5.10
C SER A 642 0.04 33.21 -5.34
N VAL A 643 1.34 33.24 -5.04
CA VAL A 643 2.27 34.32 -5.37
C VAL A 643 3.63 33.74 -5.74
N GLN A 644 4.33 34.37 -6.68
CA GLN A 644 5.70 33.97 -7.00
C GLN A 644 6.65 34.37 -5.87
N VAL A 645 7.24 33.37 -5.23
CA VAL A 645 8.23 33.55 -4.17
C VAL A 645 9.49 34.15 -4.79
N ARG A 646 9.90 35.32 -4.30
CA ARG A 646 11.10 36.00 -4.78
C ARG A 646 12.35 35.52 -4.01
N PRO A 647 13.55 35.52 -4.63
CA PRO A 647 14.78 35.06 -3.97
C PRO A 647 15.12 35.80 -2.67
N GLU A 648 14.70 37.06 -2.54
CA GLU A 648 14.89 37.89 -1.35
C GLU A 648 13.99 37.50 -0.16
N TRP A 649 12.96 36.68 -0.37
CA TRP A 649 12.06 36.26 0.71
C TRP A 649 12.65 35.10 1.50
N GLN A 650 12.91 35.34 2.78
CA GLN A 650 13.47 34.32 3.66
C GLN A 650 12.37 33.50 4.33
N VAL A 651 12.48 32.17 4.28
CA VAL A 651 11.62 31.26 5.04
C VAL A 651 12.02 31.30 6.51
N ILE A 652 11.12 31.72 7.38
CA ILE A 652 11.32 31.84 8.83
C ILE A 652 10.93 30.52 9.52
N GLU A 653 9.74 30.02 9.23
CA GLU A 653 9.20 28.80 9.84
C GLU A 653 8.40 27.99 8.81
N GLU A 654 8.54 26.67 8.89
CA GLU A 654 7.71 25.72 8.16
C GLU A 654 6.80 24.98 9.15
N MET A 655 5.51 24.91 8.82
CA MET A 655 4.48 24.23 9.60
C MET A 655 3.85 23.13 8.75
N ASP A 656 4.21 21.88 9.02
CA ASP A 656 3.69 20.71 8.32
C ASP A 656 2.29 20.31 8.83
N PHE A 657 1.45 19.78 7.93
CA PHE A 657 0.08 19.42 8.28
C PHE A 657 -0.01 18.36 9.41
N PRO A 658 0.85 17.32 9.48
CA PRO A 658 0.84 16.38 10.60
C PRO A 658 1.06 17.05 11.98
N ARG A 659 1.95 18.06 12.06
CA ARG A 659 2.11 18.87 13.28
C ARG A 659 0.84 19.67 13.58
N LEU A 660 0.29 20.36 12.59
CA LEU A 660 -0.92 21.19 12.75
C LEU A 660 -2.16 20.38 13.17
N LEU A 661 -2.31 19.15 12.68
CA LEU A 661 -3.44 18.25 13.02
C LEU A 661 -3.41 17.76 14.49
N LYS A 662 -2.25 17.83 15.15
CA LYS A 662 -2.09 17.44 16.57
C LYS A 662 -2.34 18.60 17.53
N LEU A 663 -2.41 19.83 17.03
CA LEU A 663 -2.66 21.00 17.87
C LEU A 663 -4.08 20.98 18.41
N ASN A 664 -4.25 21.46 19.64
CA ASN A 664 -5.54 21.51 20.30
C ASN A 664 -5.53 22.66 21.31
N LEU A 665 -6.52 23.56 21.24
CA LEU A 665 -6.74 24.63 22.21
C LEU A 665 -8.20 24.58 22.71
N PRO A 666 -8.48 23.80 23.77
CA PRO A 666 -9.81 23.72 24.35
C PRO A 666 -10.14 24.96 25.18
N GLY A 667 -11.43 25.18 25.43
CA GLY A 667 -11.92 26.22 26.35
C GLY A 667 -12.05 27.62 25.74
N VAL A 668 -11.94 27.75 24.41
CA VAL A 668 -12.28 28.99 23.71
C VAL A 668 -13.80 29.11 23.62
N GLY A 669 -14.37 30.18 24.19
CA GLY A 669 -15.82 30.43 24.18
C GLY A 669 -16.39 30.80 22.79
N THR A 670 -17.69 31.10 22.75
CA THR A 670 -18.42 31.45 21.51
C THR A 670 -18.11 32.85 20.95
N GLY A 671 -17.27 33.63 21.63
CA GLY A 671 -16.93 35.00 21.29
C GLY A 671 -17.94 36.01 21.82
N GLU A 672 -17.45 37.19 22.17
CA GLU A 672 -18.27 38.29 22.70
C GLU A 672 -18.44 39.35 21.62
N ASP A 673 -19.68 39.83 21.42
CA ASP A 673 -19.95 40.94 20.50
C ASP A 673 -19.40 42.25 21.10
N ILE A 674 -18.65 43.01 20.30
CA ILE A 674 -18.00 44.23 20.76
C ILE A 674 -19.01 45.39 20.69
N GLY A 675 -19.65 45.70 21.82
CA GLY A 675 -20.44 46.92 22.01
C GLY A 675 -21.55 47.14 20.97
N LYS A 676 -21.62 48.36 20.40
CA LYS A 676 -22.60 48.75 19.37
C LYS A 676 -22.18 48.41 17.94
N HIS A 677 -21.04 47.72 17.73
CA HIS A 677 -20.47 47.46 16.41
C HIS A 677 -21.21 46.31 15.68
N LEU A 678 -22.49 46.53 15.40
CA LEU A 678 -23.40 45.66 14.66
C LEU A 678 -23.95 46.48 13.50
N TYR A 679 -23.49 46.19 12.28
CA TYR A 679 -23.76 47.00 11.10
C TYR A 679 -24.49 46.21 10.03
N GLY A 680 -25.34 46.88 9.27
CA GLY A 680 -25.95 46.34 8.07
C GLY A 680 -27.44 46.04 8.22
N THR A 681 -28.02 45.70 7.08
CA THR A 681 -29.45 45.47 6.91
C THR A 681 -29.65 44.10 6.27
N LEU A 682 -30.38 43.21 6.96
CA LEU A 682 -30.60 41.81 6.58
C LEU A 682 -32.03 41.57 6.10
N HIS A 683 -32.18 40.89 4.98
CA HIS A 683 -33.49 40.50 4.46
C HIS A 683 -33.95 39.15 5.03
N PHE A 684 -35.27 38.96 5.08
CA PHE A 684 -35.86 37.71 5.55
C PHE A 684 -35.76 36.60 4.51
N TYR A 685 -35.39 35.40 4.93
CA TYR A 685 -35.32 34.22 4.07
C TYR A 685 -36.72 33.79 3.57
N ASP A 686 -36.84 33.54 2.28
CA ASP A 686 -38.08 33.04 1.69
C ASP A 686 -38.22 31.52 1.89
N LYS A 687 -39.05 31.14 2.88
CA LYS A 687 -39.37 29.73 3.17
C LYS A 687 -40.04 29.00 1.99
N ALA A 688 -40.60 29.71 1.00
CA ALA A 688 -41.13 29.06 -0.21
C ALA A 688 -40.04 28.37 -1.02
N ILE A 689 -38.79 28.85 -0.95
CA ILE A 689 -37.64 28.26 -1.64
C ILE A 689 -37.30 26.86 -1.12
N ASP A 690 -37.63 26.54 0.14
CA ASP A 690 -37.42 25.20 0.71
C ASP A 690 -38.32 24.13 0.06
N ARG A 691 -39.33 24.54 -0.72
CA ARG A 691 -40.19 23.63 -1.51
C ARG A 691 -39.66 23.36 -2.92
N VAL A 692 -38.58 24.02 -3.33
CA VAL A 692 -37.92 23.77 -4.61
C VAL A 692 -37.36 22.35 -4.61
N SER A 693 -37.67 21.61 -5.67
CA SER A 693 -37.25 20.23 -5.87
C SER A 693 -36.64 20.07 -7.26
N VAL A 694 -36.01 18.93 -7.50
CA VAL A 694 -35.44 18.61 -8.81
C VAL A 694 -36.48 18.59 -9.92
N ARG A 695 -37.74 18.25 -9.60
CA ARG A 695 -38.86 18.22 -10.56
C ARG A 695 -39.40 19.61 -10.89
N THR A 696 -39.25 20.56 -9.97
CA THR A 696 -39.73 21.93 -10.10
C THR A 696 -38.60 22.91 -9.76
N PRO A 697 -37.52 22.92 -10.55
CA PRO A 697 -36.37 23.78 -10.30
C PRO A 697 -36.71 25.23 -10.66
N ILE A 698 -36.04 26.18 -10.01
CA ILE A 698 -36.15 27.61 -10.32
C ILE A 698 -34.86 28.11 -10.98
N ASN A 699 -34.97 29.02 -11.93
CA ASN A 699 -33.80 29.60 -12.58
C ASN A 699 -33.05 30.53 -11.60
N LEU A 700 -31.72 30.41 -11.56
CA LEU A 700 -30.88 31.35 -10.85
C LEU A 700 -30.86 32.67 -11.65
N GLN A 701 -31.28 33.76 -11.02
CA GLN A 701 -31.34 35.09 -11.62
C GLN A 701 -30.11 35.90 -11.20
N ARG A 702 -29.66 36.80 -12.09
CA ARG A 702 -28.62 37.76 -11.74
C ARG A 702 -29.21 38.86 -10.86
N CYS A 703 -28.81 38.90 -9.60
CA CYS A 703 -29.22 39.92 -8.64
C CYS A 703 -28.24 41.12 -8.70
N GLY A 704 -28.77 42.34 -8.78
CA GLY A 704 -27.97 43.56 -8.69
C GLY A 704 -27.44 43.84 -7.27
N GLY A 705 -26.60 44.87 -7.14
CA GLY A 705 -26.02 45.37 -5.88
C GLY A 705 -24.51 45.11 -5.73
N ASN A 706 -23.85 45.87 -4.85
CA ASN A 706 -22.40 45.79 -4.65
C ASN A 706 -22.05 44.75 -3.57
N PHE A 707 -20.96 44.01 -3.74
CA PHE A 707 -20.38 43.18 -2.69
C PHE A 707 -19.10 43.86 -2.23
N TYR A 708 -19.03 44.23 -0.95
CA TYR A 708 -17.86 44.88 -0.38
C TYR A 708 -16.85 43.83 0.06
N ASN A 709 -15.65 43.85 -0.51
CA ASN A 709 -14.58 42.91 -0.21
C ASN A 709 -13.43 43.57 0.58
N VAL A 710 -13.78 44.38 1.58
CA VAL A 710 -12.84 45.21 2.35
C VAL A 710 -11.88 44.33 3.14
N THR A 711 -10.59 44.63 3.05
CA THR A 711 -9.49 43.97 3.76
C THR A 711 -9.50 44.28 5.27
N THR A 712 -8.60 43.67 6.05
CA THR A 712 -8.53 43.93 7.50
C THR A 712 -7.99 45.34 7.78
N THR A 713 -6.97 45.79 7.04
CA THR A 713 -6.37 47.12 7.26
C THR A 713 -7.18 48.28 6.68
N GLU A 714 -8.01 48.03 5.66
CA GLU A 714 -8.89 49.06 5.09
C GLU A 714 -10.21 49.21 5.86
N ASP A 715 -10.46 48.36 6.87
CA ASP A 715 -11.69 48.43 7.65
C ASP A 715 -11.59 49.51 8.75
N PRO A 716 -12.33 50.63 8.63
CA PRO A 716 -12.25 51.73 9.59
C PRO A 716 -12.73 51.35 10.99
N VAL A 717 -13.59 50.33 11.12
CA VAL A 717 -14.03 49.86 12.44
C VAL A 717 -12.93 49.05 13.10
N ILE A 718 -12.21 48.21 12.34
CA ILE A 718 -11.05 47.49 12.87
C ILE A 718 -9.96 48.48 13.27
N GLU A 719 -9.73 49.52 12.46
CA GLU A 719 -8.79 50.59 12.80
C GLU A 719 -9.18 51.30 14.10
N GLU A 720 -10.44 51.70 14.24
CA GLU A 720 -10.98 52.31 15.46
C GLU A 720 -10.77 51.40 16.69
N LEU A 721 -11.14 50.12 16.58
CA LEU A 721 -10.98 49.14 17.66
C LEU A 721 -9.52 48.92 18.03
N ALA A 722 -8.63 48.91 17.03
CA ALA A 722 -7.20 48.84 17.25
C ALA A 722 -6.70 50.09 17.97
N GLN A 723 -7.11 51.30 17.60
CA GLN A 723 -6.73 52.55 18.27
C GLN A 723 -7.23 52.59 19.74
N GLN A 724 -8.44 52.07 20.00
CA GLN A 724 -9.01 51.94 21.35
C GLN A 724 -8.32 50.86 22.20
N GLY A 725 -7.43 50.05 21.62
CA GLY A 725 -6.74 48.97 22.32
C GLY A 725 -7.62 47.77 22.65
N ILE A 726 -8.73 47.59 21.92
CA ILE A 726 -9.64 46.46 22.07
C ILE A 726 -9.09 45.32 21.20
N GLY A 727 -8.30 44.44 21.80
CA GLY A 727 -7.67 43.32 21.12
C GLY A 727 -6.25 43.60 20.62
N ASN A 728 -5.56 42.54 20.21
CA ASN A 728 -4.20 42.62 19.66
C ASN A 728 -3.97 41.75 18.42
N VAL A 729 -4.97 40.98 17.99
CA VAL A 729 -4.95 40.28 16.70
C VAL A 729 -6.23 40.64 15.96
N PHE A 730 -6.11 41.15 14.74
CA PHE A 730 -7.22 41.62 13.93
C PHE A 730 -7.31 40.85 12.61
N ALA A 731 -8.51 40.42 12.24
CA ALA A 731 -8.75 39.67 11.01
C ALA A 731 -10.22 39.75 10.56
N THR A 732 -10.48 39.28 9.34
CA THR A 732 -11.84 38.97 8.86
C THR A 732 -12.13 37.46 8.97
N ASP A 733 -13.41 37.08 8.97
CA ASP A 733 -13.82 35.68 9.19
C ASP A 733 -13.26 34.72 8.14
N ILE A 734 -13.10 35.15 6.89
CA ILE A 734 -12.57 34.33 5.80
C ILE A 734 -11.07 34.04 5.99
N ILE A 735 -10.34 34.99 6.56
CA ILE A 735 -8.91 34.84 6.88
C ILE A 735 -8.76 33.85 8.02
N LEU A 736 -9.50 34.04 9.11
CA LEU A 736 -9.48 33.10 10.23
C LEU A 736 -9.95 31.70 9.82
N ALA A 737 -11.02 31.60 9.03
CA ALA A 737 -11.52 30.32 8.52
C ALA A 737 -10.47 29.62 7.64
N THR A 738 -9.71 30.36 6.83
CA THR A 738 -8.62 29.80 6.02
C THR A 738 -7.50 29.25 6.90
N LEU A 739 -7.09 29.97 7.95
CA LEU A 739 -6.04 29.52 8.87
C LEU A 739 -6.50 28.31 9.71
N MET A 740 -7.70 28.37 10.29
CA MET A 740 -8.26 27.30 11.12
C MET A 740 -8.50 26.00 10.33
N THR A 741 -8.70 26.08 9.01
CA THR A 741 -8.95 24.92 8.15
C THR A 741 -7.82 24.61 7.16
N ALA A 742 -6.65 25.22 7.37
CA ALA A 742 -5.50 25.15 6.47
C ALA A 742 -5.07 23.72 6.12
N THR A 743 -5.22 22.77 7.04
CA THR A 743 -4.86 21.35 6.86
C THR A 743 -5.70 20.63 5.81
N ARG A 744 -6.81 21.23 5.36
CA ARG A 744 -7.69 20.70 4.31
C ARG A 744 -7.40 21.29 2.92
N SER A 745 -6.59 22.35 2.84
CA SER A 745 -6.30 23.03 1.58
C SER A 745 -5.34 22.23 0.71
N VAL A 746 -5.62 22.19 -0.60
CA VAL A 746 -4.79 21.57 -1.63
C VAL A 746 -4.24 22.63 -2.58
N TYR A 747 -4.99 23.67 -2.89
CA TYR A 747 -4.51 24.82 -3.66
C TYR A 747 -3.75 25.81 -2.78
N SER A 748 -2.79 26.50 -3.40
CA SER A 748 -1.99 27.52 -2.72
C SER A 748 -2.87 28.73 -2.39
N TRP A 749 -2.70 29.27 -1.20
CA TRP A 749 -3.26 30.53 -0.74
C TRP A 749 -2.20 31.27 0.07
N ASP A 750 -2.39 32.57 0.22
CA ASP A 750 -1.49 33.41 0.99
C ASP A 750 -2.24 34.47 1.81
N ILE A 751 -1.70 34.76 2.99
CA ILE A 751 -2.21 35.73 3.96
C ILE A 751 -1.03 36.59 4.40
N VAL A 752 -1.20 37.90 4.32
CA VAL A 752 -0.20 38.88 4.78
C VAL A 752 -0.39 39.08 6.28
N ALA A 753 0.67 38.93 7.05
CA ALA A 753 0.67 39.19 8.48
C ALA A 753 1.50 40.44 8.75
N HIS A 754 0.86 41.53 9.19
CA HIS A 754 1.52 42.79 9.49
C HIS A 754 1.59 43.00 11.00
N ARG A 755 2.81 42.99 11.54
CA ARG A 755 3.06 43.23 12.95
C ARG A 755 3.47 44.67 13.18
N VAL A 756 2.63 45.43 13.90
CA VAL A 756 2.88 46.83 14.29
C VAL A 756 2.85 46.90 15.82
N GLY A 757 4.00 47.17 16.44
CA GLY A 757 4.12 47.10 17.89
C GLY A 757 3.76 45.72 18.46
N ASP A 758 2.72 45.71 19.30
CA ASP A 758 2.15 44.54 19.94
C ASP A 758 0.86 44.03 19.26
N LYS A 759 0.48 44.62 18.13
CA LYS A 759 -0.71 44.28 17.34
C LYS A 759 -0.31 43.50 16.09
N LEU A 760 -1.14 42.53 15.74
CA LEU A 760 -1.00 41.71 14.54
C LEU A 760 -2.26 41.87 13.68
N PHE A 761 -2.08 42.38 12.47
CA PHE A 761 -3.12 42.45 11.46
C PHE A 761 -2.92 41.30 10.48
N LEU A 762 -3.88 40.38 10.41
CA LEU A 762 -3.90 39.32 9.42
C LEU A 762 -4.77 39.79 8.27
N ASP A 763 -4.14 39.94 7.12
CA ASP A 763 -4.74 40.54 5.95
C ASP A 763 -4.62 39.69 4.69
N LYS A 764 -5.44 40.01 3.71
CA LYS A 764 -5.48 39.39 2.40
C LYS A 764 -4.99 40.41 1.37
N ARG A 765 -4.20 39.97 0.39
CA ARG A 765 -3.73 40.86 -0.68
C ARG A 765 -4.87 41.46 -1.49
N ASP A 766 -4.76 42.73 -1.83
CA ASP A 766 -5.51 43.24 -2.97
C ASP A 766 -4.85 42.75 -4.27
N THR A 767 -5.64 42.14 -5.14
CA THR A 767 -5.16 41.55 -6.39
C THR A 767 -5.77 42.23 -7.63
N GLY A 768 -6.59 43.28 -7.44
CA GLY A 768 -7.25 44.00 -8.54
C GLY A 768 -8.14 43.14 -9.44
N GLY A 769 -8.41 41.88 -9.05
CA GLY A 769 -9.14 40.87 -9.81
C GLY A 769 -10.15 40.11 -8.96
N ILE A 770 -11.04 39.36 -9.64
CA ILE A 770 -12.27 38.78 -9.05
C ILE A 770 -12.05 37.78 -7.90
N SER A 771 -10.84 37.27 -7.67
CA SER A 771 -10.61 36.43 -6.51
C SER A 771 -9.17 36.44 -6.02
N ASN A 772 -8.96 37.07 -4.87
CA ASN A 772 -7.88 36.69 -3.98
C ASN A 772 -7.99 35.16 -3.71
N PRO A 773 -6.88 34.39 -3.71
CA PRO A 773 -6.89 32.96 -3.38
C PRO A 773 -7.61 32.60 -2.08
N VAL A 774 -7.65 33.50 -1.09
CA VAL A 774 -8.39 33.37 0.17
C VAL A 774 -9.90 33.51 -0.03
N ASP A 775 -10.34 34.38 -0.94
CA ASP A 775 -11.76 34.62 -1.26
C ASP A 775 -12.29 33.66 -2.34
N ALA A 776 -11.41 32.97 -3.06
CA ALA A 776 -11.75 32.05 -4.13
C ALA A 776 -12.58 30.86 -3.62
N LEU A 777 -13.77 30.67 -4.20
CA LEU A 777 -14.59 29.48 -3.96
C LEU A 777 -14.13 28.33 -4.85
N THR A 778 -13.15 27.58 -4.36
CA THR A 778 -12.58 26.44 -5.09
C THR A 778 -13.64 25.37 -5.39
N VAL A 779 -13.49 24.68 -6.53
CA VAL A 779 -14.46 23.68 -7.00
C VAL A 779 -13.73 22.36 -7.25
N SER A 780 -14.22 21.29 -6.61
CA SER A 780 -13.64 19.94 -6.69
C SER A 780 -12.15 19.90 -6.31
N GLU A 781 -11.72 20.77 -5.39
CA GLU A 781 -10.32 20.92 -4.97
C GLU A 781 -9.76 19.63 -4.33
N THR A 782 -10.57 18.96 -3.52
CA THR A 782 -10.17 17.75 -2.76
C THR A 782 -10.67 16.46 -3.42
N SER A 783 -11.13 16.54 -4.67
CA SER A 783 -11.54 15.35 -5.43
C SER A 783 -10.31 14.49 -5.77
N GLY A 784 -10.55 13.25 -6.20
CA GLY A 784 -9.46 12.39 -6.70
C GLY A 784 -8.79 12.94 -7.98
N ASP A 785 -9.53 13.73 -8.75
CA ASP A 785 -9.08 14.33 -10.00
C ASP A 785 -9.45 15.83 -10.04
N PRO A 786 -8.68 16.70 -9.36
CA PRO A 786 -9.01 18.12 -9.28
C PRO A 786 -8.86 18.82 -10.66
N PRO A 787 -9.71 19.82 -10.97
CA PRO A 787 -9.62 20.59 -12.21
C PRO A 787 -8.26 21.28 -12.38
N SER A 788 -7.73 21.32 -13.61
CA SER A 788 -6.46 21.99 -13.91
C SER A 788 -6.62 23.50 -14.04
N PHE A 789 -5.60 24.28 -13.65
CA PHE A 789 -5.54 25.73 -13.87
C PHE A 789 -5.23 26.10 -15.33
N GLU A 790 -4.54 25.23 -16.08
CA GLU A 790 -4.13 25.46 -17.47
C GLU A 790 -5.11 24.85 -18.50
N GLY A 791 -6.28 24.39 -18.06
CA GLY A 791 -7.26 23.76 -18.95
C GLY A 791 -7.86 24.75 -19.96
N ALA A 792 -7.90 24.37 -21.23
CA ALA A 792 -8.68 25.10 -22.22
C ALA A 792 -10.19 24.84 -22.04
N GLY A 793 -10.99 25.90 -21.99
CA GLY A 793 -12.45 25.85 -21.86
C GLY A 793 -12.96 26.18 -20.45
N ILE A 794 -14.29 26.17 -20.29
CA ILE A 794 -15.03 26.68 -19.12
C ILE A 794 -14.85 25.88 -17.81
N ASN A 795 -14.11 24.78 -17.85
CA ASN A 795 -13.95 23.84 -16.72
C ASN A 795 -12.53 23.86 -16.14
N ASN A 796 -11.75 24.92 -16.38
CA ASN A 796 -10.51 25.13 -15.65
C ASN A 796 -10.80 25.66 -14.23
N ALA A 797 -9.86 25.45 -13.31
CA ALA A 797 -10.04 25.77 -11.90
C ALA A 797 -10.36 27.26 -11.64
N LYS A 798 -9.81 28.18 -12.44
CA LYS A 798 -10.01 29.64 -12.30
C LYS A 798 -11.41 30.06 -12.74
N ASP A 799 -11.86 29.59 -13.89
CA ASP A 799 -13.19 29.90 -14.41
C ASP A 799 -14.28 29.24 -13.55
N LEU A 800 -14.07 28.00 -13.10
CA LEU A 800 -14.98 27.33 -12.17
C LEU A 800 -15.09 28.07 -10.83
N ALA A 801 -13.98 28.60 -10.30
CA ALA A 801 -14.02 29.39 -9.06
C ALA A 801 -14.75 30.73 -9.26
N THR A 802 -14.55 31.40 -10.39
CA THR A 802 -15.27 32.63 -10.78
C THR A 802 -16.77 32.37 -10.91
N GLU A 803 -17.14 31.28 -11.59
CA GLU A 803 -18.53 30.84 -11.74
C GLU A 803 -19.15 30.48 -10.39
N ALA A 804 -18.42 29.76 -9.52
CA ALA A 804 -18.89 29.42 -8.19
C ALA A 804 -19.12 30.68 -7.33
N LEU A 805 -18.24 31.68 -7.42
CA LEU A 805 -18.42 32.98 -6.76
C LEU A 805 -19.69 33.69 -7.26
N PHE A 806 -19.88 33.75 -8.58
CA PHE A 806 -21.10 34.29 -9.19
C PHE A 806 -22.35 33.56 -8.70
N ILE A 807 -22.35 32.22 -8.72
CA ILE A 807 -23.47 31.41 -8.25
C ILE A 807 -23.77 31.69 -6.77
N ASN A 808 -22.74 31.76 -5.93
CA ASN A 808 -22.88 31.99 -4.49
C ASN A 808 -23.38 33.39 -4.15
N GLN A 809 -22.92 34.40 -4.88
CA GLN A 809 -23.38 35.79 -4.75
C GLN A 809 -24.85 35.98 -5.18
N ASN A 810 -25.26 35.36 -6.29
CA ASN A 810 -26.63 35.49 -6.76
C ASN A 810 -27.60 34.65 -5.92
N PHE A 811 -27.23 33.41 -5.58
CA PHE A 811 -28.06 32.54 -4.76
C PHE A 811 -28.39 33.18 -3.42
N ARG A 812 -27.38 33.70 -2.70
CA ARG A 812 -27.59 34.30 -1.37
C ARG A 812 -28.57 35.48 -1.40
N ARG A 813 -28.66 36.21 -2.52
CA ARG A 813 -29.58 37.34 -2.68
C ARG A 813 -30.96 36.91 -3.16
N GLN A 814 -31.03 35.93 -4.06
CA GLN A 814 -32.29 35.50 -4.67
C GLN A 814 -33.22 34.78 -3.67
N VAL A 815 -32.66 34.09 -2.67
CA VAL A 815 -33.44 33.35 -1.67
C VAL A 815 -34.00 34.22 -0.54
N LEU A 816 -33.79 35.54 -0.62
CA LEU A 816 -34.26 36.50 0.38
C LEU A 816 -35.43 37.31 -0.17
N LYS A 817 -36.40 37.60 0.69
CA LYS A 817 -37.55 38.44 0.39
C LYS A 817 -37.15 39.90 0.42
N ARG A 818 -37.15 40.54 -0.75
CA ARG A 818 -36.87 41.99 -0.88
C ARG A 818 -38.10 42.88 -0.83
N ASN A 819 -39.29 42.29 -0.85
CA ASN A 819 -40.56 43.01 -0.81
C ASN A 819 -41.07 43.24 0.63
N GLU A 820 -40.39 42.67 1.63
CA GLU A 820 -40.72 42.82 3.06
C GLU A 820 -39.73 43.80 3.71
N HIS A 821 -40.14 44.42 4.83
CA HIS A 821 -39.25 45.29 5.59
C HIS A 821 -38.05 44.49 6.12
N PRO A 822 -36.81 44.93 5.86
CA PRO A 822 -35.64 44.21 6.30
C PRO A 822 -35.41 44.37 7.81
N TYR A 823 -34.66 43.44 8.38
CA TYR A 823 -34.14 43.54 9.74
C TYR A 823 -32.90 44.45 9.76
N VAL A 824 -32.99 45.56 10.48
CA VAL A 824 -31.90 46.54 10.60
C VAL A 824 -31.12 46.27 11.89
N MET A 825 -29.79 46.11 11.78
CA MET A 825 -28.92 45.99 12.96
C MET A 825 -28.80 47.33 13.70
N ALA A 826 -28.01 47.39 14.77
CA ALA A 826 -27.83 48.62 15.57
C ALA A 826 -27.46 49.83 14.71
N HIS A 827 -26.64 49.61 13.68
CA HIS A 827 -26.33 50.56 12.64
C HIS A 827 -26.78 50.02 11.27
N PRO A 828 -27.50 50.80 10.45
CA PRO A 828 -28.08 50.31 9.20
C PRO A 828 -27.05 50.04 8.10
N ARG A 829 -25.88 50.71 8.16
CA ARG A 829 -24.80 50.63 7.18
C ARG A 829 -23.44 50.54 7.87
N ALA A 830 -22.51 49.79 7.31
CA ALA A 830 -21.12 49.80 7.77
C ALA A 830 -20.39 51.07 7.26
N PRO A 831 -19.35 51.57 7.95
CA PRO A 831 -18.71 52.84 7.56
C PRO A 831 -17.99 52.81 6.21
N PHE A 832 -17.66 51.62 5.69
CA PHE A 832 -17.07 51.43 4.36
C PHE A 832 -18.11 51.27 3.24
N GLU A 833 -19.41 51.31 3.54
CA GLU A 833 -20.46 51.22 2.53
C GLU A 833 -20.78 52.61 1.96
N GLU A 834 -20.89 52.71 0.62
CA GLU A 834 -21.27 53.95 -0.06
C GLU A 834 -22.71 54.37 0.27
N GLU A 835 -22.98 55.69 0.26
CA GLU A 835 -24.32 56.20 0.51
C GLU A 835 -25.32 55.72 -0.56
N GLY A 836 -26.31 54.91 -0.13
CA GLY A 836 -27.31 54.31 -1.02
C GLY A 836 -26.94 52.91 -1.54
N GLY A 837 -25.75 52.38 -1.22
CA GLY A 837 -25.35 51.03 -1.58
C GLY A 837 -25.92 49.97 -0.63
N GLU A 838 -26.81 49.10 -1.12
CA GLU A 838 -27.34 47.98 -0.34
C GLU A 838 -26.43 46.74 -0.46
N SER A 839 -25.62 46.46 0.56
CA SER A 839 -24.76 45.26 0.58
C SER A 839 -25.58 43.96 0.68
N GLY A 840 -26.64 44.01 1.51
CA GLY A 840 -27.46 42.85 1.84
C GLY A 840 -26.73 41.83 2.72
N CYS A 841 -25.75 42.29 3.50
CA CYS A 841 -25.00 41.51 4.50
C CYS A 841 -24.98 42.28 5.82
N GLY A 842 -24.84 41.56 6.93
CA GLY A 842 -24.71 42.12 8.27
C GLY A 842 -23.34 41.81 8.84
N TYR A 843 -22.65 42.82 9.37
CA TYR A 843 -21.31 42.72 9.93
C TYR A 843 -21.36 42.82 11.45
N ARG A 844 -20.71 41.85 12.12
CA ARG A 844 -20.51 41.87 13.58
C ARG A 844 -19.03 41.80 13.90
N TYR A 845 -18.60 42.63 14.84
CA TYR A 845 -17.24 42.59 15.37
C TYR A 845 -17.26 41.85 16.69
N ARG A 846 -16.50 40.76 16.74
CA ARG A 846 -16.53 39.81 17.86
C ARG A 846 -15.12 39.59 18.40
N LYS A 847 -15.00 39.37 19.72
CA LYS A 847 -13.74 39.18 20.42
C LYS A 847 -13.65 37.80 21.05
N TRP A 848 -12.47 37.17 20.93
CA TRP A 848 -12.12 35.92 21.61
C TRP A 848 -10.80 36.08 22.37
N THR A 849 -10.71 35.45 23.54
CA THR A 849 -9.45 35.37 24.30
C THR A 849 -8.85 33.97 24.14
N LEU A 850 -7.63 33.89 23.58
CA LEU A 850 -6.92 32.63 23.29
C LEU A 850 -5.85 32.29 24.34
N GLY A 851 -6.03 32.74 25.57
CA GLY A 851 -5.04 32.60 26.66
C GLY A 851 -4.01 33.72 26.68
N LYS A 852 -2.83 33.46 27.25
CA LYS A 852 -1.74 34.44 27.40
C LYS A 852 -0.54 34.10 26.50
N ASN A 853 0.22 35.11 26.11
CA ASN A 853 1.49 34.93 25.41
C ASN A 853 2.63 34.62 26.41
N ALA A 854 3.84 34.37 25.90
CA ALA A 854 5.02 34.07 26.73
C ALA A 854 5.37 35.19 27.74
N ASN A 855 4.97 36.43 27.45
CA ASN A 855 5.19 37.59 28.31
C ASN A 855 4.01 37.85 29.28
N GLY A 856 3.05 36.92 29.37
CA GLY A 856 1.90 37.00 30.26
C GLY A 856 0.75 37.92 29.79
N LYS A 857 0.86 38.55 28.61
CA LYS A 857 -0.19 39.41 28.04
C LYS A 857 -1.26 38.55 27.36
N PRO A 858 -2.57 38.84 27.51
CA PRO A 858 -3.61 38.10 26.83
C PRO A 858 -3.50 38.21 25.30
N ILE A 859 -3.83 37.13 24.59
CA ILE A 859 -4.03 37.14 23.15
C ILE A 859 -5.53 37.26 22.89
N GLU A 860 -5.93 38.41 22.38
CA GLU A 860 -7.31 38.78 22.11
C GLU A 860 -7.49 38.97 20.60
N VAL A 861 -8.24 38.06 19.99
CA VAL A 861 -8.56 38.07 18.56
C VAL A 861 -9.86 38.82 18.36
N VAL A 862 -9.82 39.86 17.54
CA VAL A 862 -10.98 40.60 17.04
C VAL A 862 -11.22 40.20 15.60
N CYS A 863 -12.43 39.71 15.31
CA CYS A 863 -12.82 39.29 13.97
C CYS A 863 -14.06 40.05 13.50
N ARG A 864 -14.03 40.56 12.27
CA ARG A 864 -15.25 40.93 11.54
C ARG A 864 -15.90 39.66 10.99
N THR A 865 -17.17 39.45 11.32
CA THR A 865 -17.96 38.27 10.94
C THR A 865 -19.21 38.67 10.19
N GLU A 866 -19.69 37.79 9.30
CA GLU A 866 -20.77 38.12 8.36
C GLU A 866 -22.02 37.22 8.54
N HIS A 867 -23.20 37.84 8.44
CA HIS A 867 -24.48 37.17 8.25
C HIS A 867 -25.08 37.55 6.89
N ASP A 868 -25.68 36.56 6.22
CA ASP A 868 -26.24 36.73 4.87
C ASP A 868 -27.76 37.01 4.90
N GLY A 869 -28.47 36.68 5.99
CA GLY A 869 -29.91 36.92 6.12
C GLY A 869 -30.48 36.54 7.48
N VAL A 870 -31.79 36.71 7.64
CA VAL A 870 -32.53 36.33 8.87
C VAL A 870 -33.75 35.47 8.57
N MET A 871 -34.21 34.70 9.55
CA MET A 871 -35.52 34.04 9.50
C MET A 871 -36.23 34.12 10.84
N LEU A 872 -37.56 34.11 10.82
CA LEU A 872 -38.35 33.99 12.04
C LEU A 872 -38.46 32.52 12.45
N SER A 873 -38.09 32.27 13.71
CA SER A 873 -38.37 31.01 14.40
C SER A 873 -39.88 30.82 14.61
N PRO A 874 -40.35 29.60 14.93
CA PRO A 874 -41.74 29.38 15.30
C PRO A 874 -42.21 30.18 16.53
N SER A 875 -41.29 30.58 17.42
CA SER A 875 -41.57 31.43 18.59
C SER A 875 -41.64 32.92 18.26
N GLY A 876 -41.26 33.34 17.05
CA GLY A 876 -41.22 34.75 16.63
C GLY A 876 -39.85 35.41 16.80
N ASP A 877 -38.88 34.73 17.40
CA ASP A 877 -37.51 35.23 17.54
C ASP A 877 -36.77 35.23 16.20
N VAL A 878 -35.92 36.23 15.98
CA VAL A 878 -35.10 36.39 14.78
C VAL A 878 -33.88 35.46 14.87
N GLN A 879 -33.71 34.60 13.87
CA GLN A 879 -32.56 33.70 13.71
C GLN A 879 -31.65 34.21 12.59
N PHE A 880 -30.34 34.26 12.86
CA PHE A 880 -29.33 34.70 11.91
C PHE A 880 -28.86 33.55 11.03
N LEU A 881 -28.70 33.82 9.74
CA LEU A 881 -28.37 32.82 8.72
C LEU A 881 -27.06 33.13 8.03
N THR A 882 -26.25 32.09 7.85
CA THR A 882 -25.20 32.05 6.84
C THR A 882 -25.73 31.28 5.64
N ILE A 883 -25.66 31.87 4.44
CA ILE A 883 -26.26 31.31 3.22
C ILE A 883 -25.15 31.10 2.19
N LYS A 884 -24.94 29.84 1.80
CA LYS A 884 -23.94 29.44 0.80
C LYS A 884 -24.58 28.53 -0.25
N SER A 885 -23.93 28.34 -1.40
CA SER A 885 -24.41 27.41 -2.43
C SER A 885 -23.34 26.47 -2.95
N PHE A 886 -23.72 25.20 -3.08
CA PHE A 886 -22.98 24.22 -3.85
C PHE A 886 -23.23 24.44 -5.34
N ASN A 887 -22.21 24.14 -6.14
CA ASN A 887 -22.27 24.25 -7.59
C ASN A 887 -21.93 22.91 -8.27
N GLU A 888 -22.90 22.33 -8.97
CA GLU A 888 -22.68 21.19 -9.87
C GLU A 888 -22.37 21.71 -11.28
N TRP A 889 -21.18 21.40 -11.77
CA TRP A 889 -20.73 21.80 -13.11
C TRP A 889 -20.91 20.64 -14.11
N ASP A 890 -20.11 19.58 -13.98
CA ASP A 890 -20.21 18.35 -14.77
C ASP A 890 -19.97 17.14 -13.85
N SER A 891 -21.05 16.41 -13.54
CA SER A 891 -20.99 15.24 -12.65
C SER A 891 -20.14 14.10 -13.21
N SER A 892 -20.04 14.00 -14.54
CA SER A 892 -19.24 12.95 -15.20
C SER A 892 -17.73 13.18 -15.08
N GLN A 893 -17.30 14.44 -15.04
CA GLN A 893 -15.88 14.82 -14.94
C GLN A 893 -15.44 15.05 -13.50
N SER A 894 -16.32 15.56 -12.64
CA SER A 894 -16.00 15.85 -11.23
C SER A 894 -15.87 14.60 -10.34
N GLY A 895 -16.14 13.40 -10.88
CA GLY A 895 -16.28 12.18 -10.09
C GLY A 895 -17.46 12.25 -9.12
N GLY A 896 -18.47 13.07 -9.45
CA GLY A 896 -19.66 13.33 -8.65
C GLY A 896 -20.87 12.49 -9.06
N VAL A 897 -21.97 12.65 -8.34
CA VAL A 897 -23.27 12.07 -8.69
C VAL A 897 -24.15 13.13 -9.39
N ASP A 898 -24.98 12.73 -10.34
CA ASP A 898 -25.94 13.64 -10.98
C ASP A 898 -27.03 14.05 -9.99
N TRP A 899 -27.06 15.33 -9.62
CA TRP A 899 -28.01 15.85 -8.64
C TRP A 899 -29.45 15.76 -9.14
N ARG A 900 -29.68 15.85 -10.46
CA ARG A 900 -31.03 15.71 -11.04
C ARG A 900 -31.62 14.32 -10.89
N VAL A 901 -30.79 13.33 -10.60
CA VAL A 901 -31.23 11.95 -10.36
C VAL A 901 -31.27 11.64 -8.86
N LYS A 902 -30.32 12.20 -8.10
CA LYS A 902 -30.03 11.74 -6.74
C LYS A 902 -30.49 12.66 -5.62
N LEU A 903 -30.70 13.95 -5.86
CA LEU A 903 -30.90 14.92 -4.77
C LEU A 903 -32.18 14.68 -3.97
N ASP A 904 -33.30 14.33 -4.63
CA ASP A 904 -34.58 14.09 -3.93
C ASP A 904 -34.60 12.77 -3.13
N GLY A 905 -34.01 11.70 -3.68
CA GLY A 905 -34.04 10.37 -3.06
C GLY A 905 -32.84 10.03 -2.17
N GLN A 906 -31.69 10.68 -2.40
CA GLN A 906 -30.40 10.35 -1.79
C GLN A 906 -29.61 11.63 -1.44
N LYS A 907 -30.27 12.64 -0.84
CA LYS A 907 -29.65 13.92 -0.46
C LYS A 907 -28.36 13.74 0.37
N GLY A 908 -28.33 12.76 1.28
CA GLY A 908 -27.13 12.42 2.05
C GLY A 908 -25.94 11.93 1.21
N ALA A 909 -26.19 11.19 0.12
CA ALA A 909 -25.14 10.75 -0.80
C ALA A 909 -24.56 11.90 -1.63
N VAL A 910 -25.42 12.83 -2.06
CA VAL A 910 -25.00 14.07 -2.73
C VAL A 910 -24.12 14.89 -1.77
N LEU A 911 -24.59 15.12 -0.54
CA LEU A 911 -23.84 15.87 0.45
C LEU A 911 -22.50 15.19 0.79
N ALA A 912 -22.46 13.86 0.95
CA ALA A 912 -21.22 13.12 1.19
C ALA A 912 -20.21 13.26 0.03
N THR A 913 -20.70 13.28 -1.22
CA THR A 913 -19.87 13.53 -2.41
C THR A 913 -19.28 14.93 -2.40
N GLU A 914 -20.09 15.94 -2.04
CA GLU A 914 -19.64 17.32 -1.91
C GLU A 914 -18.66 17.52 -0.74
N ILE A 915 -18.88 16.86 0.40
CA ILE A 915 -17.94 16.86 1.54
C ILE A 915 -16.57 16.30 1.13
N LYS A 916 -16.56 15.26 0.29
CA LYS A 916 -15.33 14.68 -0.23
C LYS A 916 -14.64 15.60 -1.25
N ASN A 917 -15.38 16.12 -2.22
CA ASN A 917 -14.80 16.87 -3.35
C ASN A 917 -14.46 18.32 -3.01
N ASN A 918 -15.15 18.92 -2.03
CA ASN A 918 -15.06 20.33 -1.67
C ASN A 918 -14.72 20.52 -0.18
N SER A 919 -13.94 19.60 0.41
CA SER A 919 -13.73 19.54 1.87
C SER A 919 -13.20 20.84 2.48
N CYS A 920 -12.24 21.50 1.81
CA CYS A 920 -11.69 22.79 2.26
C CYS A 920 -12.74 23.90 2.23
N LYS A 921 -13.49 24.03 1.12
CA LYS A 921 -14.55 25.04 0.96
C LYS A 921 -15.65 24.88 2.02
N LEU A 922 -16.12 23.65 2.24
CA LEU A 922 -17.16 23.37 3.24
C LEU A 922 -16.69 23.66 4.66
N ALA A 923 -15.45 23.29 4.99
CA ALA A 923 -14.86 23.58 6.29
C ALA A 923 -14.78 25.10 6.54
N LYS A 924 -14.29 25.88 5.55
CA LYS A 924 -14.24 27.35 5.65
C LYS A 924 -15.60 27.97 5.93
N TRP A 925 -16.62 27.59 5.17
CA TRP A 925 -17.99 28.10 5.37
C TRP A 925 -18.56 27.74 6.74
N THR A 926 -18.25 26.54 7.23
CA THR A 926 -18.71 26.09 8.54
C THR A 926 -18.03 26.89 9.64
N VAL A 927 -16.71 27.16 9.52
CA VAL A 927 -16.00 28.03 10.47
C VAL A 927 -16.53 29.46 10.43
N GLN A 928 -16.77 30.04 9.25
CA GLN A 928 -17.39 31.38 9.16
C GLN A 928 -18.73 31.43 9.89
N ALA A 929 -19.61 30.44 9.69
CA ALA A 929 -20.89 30.38 10.39
C ALA A 929 -20.76 30.22 11.92
N LEU A 930 -19.75 29.46 12.38
CA LEU A 930 -19.45 29.30 13.80
C LEU A 930 -18.85 30.57 14.41
N LEU A 931 -17.94 31.24 13.71
CA LEU A 931 -17.35 32.52 14.13
C LEU A 931 -18.39 33.63 14.17
N ALA A 932 -19.33 33.66 13.22
CA ALA A 932 -20.45 34.60 13.23
C ALA A 932 -21.52 34.27 14.29
N ASN A 933 -21.48 33.07 14.88
CA ASN A 933 -22.53 32.53 15.75
C ASN A 933 -23.91 32.54 15.07
N SER A 934 -23.96 32.04 13.84
CA SER A 934 -25.20 31.87 13.08
C SER A 934 -26.04 30.73 13.67
N ASP A 935 -27.35 30.94 13.79
CA ASP A 935 -28.30 29.91 14.26
C ASP A 935 -28.41 28.75 13.27
N ALA A 936 -28.33 29.06 11.97
CA ALA A 936 -28.35 28.06 10.92
C ALA A 936 -27.44 28.44 9.74
N ILE A 937 -26.89 27.40 9.10
CA ILE A 937 -26.27 27.50 7.78
C ILE A 937 -27.21 26.88 6.75
N LYS A 938 -27.51 27.62 5.68
CA LYS A 938 -28.34 27.16 4.57
C LYS A 938 -27.48 26.94 3.32
N PHE A 939 -27.67 25.78 2.70
CA PHE A 939 -27.04 25.40 1.44
C PHE A 939 -28.05 25.36 0.31
N GLY A 940 -27.71 26.01 -0.80
CA GLY A 940 -28.38 25.85 -2.09
C GLY A 940 -27.70 24.82 -2.97
N TYR A 941 -28.46 23.93 -3.59
CA TYR A 941 -27.96 23.02 -4.63
C TYR A 941 -28.22 23.66 -5.99
N VAL A 942 -27.20 24.30 -6.57
CA VAL A 942 -27.27 24.96 -7.87
C VAL A 942 -26.51 24.15 -8.91
N SER A 943 -27.14 23.89 -10.06
CA SER A 943 -26.54 23.13 -11.17
C SER A 943 -26.65 23.91 -12.46
N ARG A 944 -25.68 23.76 -13.37
CA ARG A 944 -25.80 24.29 -14.75
C ARG A 944 -27.04 23.70 -15.43
N MET A 945 -27.72 24.46 -16.28
CA MET A 945 -28.82 23.93 -17.10
C MET A 945 -28.34 22.86 -18.09
N SER A 946 -27.14 23.09 -18.65
CA SER A 946 -26.43 22.14 -19.51
C SER A 946 -24.98 22.11 -19.06
N VAL A 947 -24.37 20.93 -18.97
CA VAL A 947 -22.98 20.76 -18.51
C VAL A 947 -21.97 21.59 -19.31
N ARG A 948 -22.30 21.95 -20.57
CA ARG A 948 -21.46 22.75 -21.47
C ARG A 948 -21.73 24.26 -21.42
N ASN A 949 -22.72 24.72 -20.65
CA ASN A 949 -23.10 26.13 -20.58
C ASN A 949 -22.94 26.65 -19.15
N SER A 950 -21.91 27.45 -18.91
CA SER A 950 -21.63 28.09 -17.61
C SER A 950 -22.43 29.38 -17.38
N ALA A 951 -23.26 29.84 -18.33
CA ALA A 951 -24.00 31.09 -18.21
C ALA A 951 -25.40 30.94 -17.60
N GLN A 952 -25.95 29.71 -17.55
CA GLN A 952 -27.32 29.46 -17.09
C GLN A 952 -27.35 28.38 -16.02
N HIS A 953 -27.95 28.71 -14.88
CA HIS A 953 -28.01 27.84 -13.70
C HIS A 953 -29.43 27.73 -13.17
N VAL A 954 -29.69 26.61 -12.51
CA VAL A 954 -30.97 26.32 -11.84
C VAL A 954 -30.72 25.88 -10.40
N ILE A 955 -31.58 26.32 -9.51
CA ILE A 955 -31.64 25.87 -8.11
C ILE A 955 -32.49 24.59 -8.09
N LEU A 956 -31.88 23.49 -7.68
CA LEU A 956 -32.52 22.17 -7.60
C LEU A 956 -33.13 21.88 -6.23
N GLY A 957 -32.70 22.61 -5.19
CA GLY A 957 -33.25 22.52 -3.85
C GLY A 957 -32.35 23.19 -2.82
N THR A 958 -32.80 23.18 -1.57
CA THR A 958 -32.05 23.72 -0.42
C THR A 958 -31.93 22.70 0.71
N GLN A 959 -31.02 22.97 1.64
CA GLN A 959 -30.89 22.25 2.90
C GLN A 959 -30.45 23.22 4.00
N GLN A 960 -31.08 23.09 5.17
CA GLN A 960 -30.71 23.83 6.37
C GLN A 960 -30.03 22.88 7.36
N LEU A 961 -28.95 23.34 7.99
CA LEU A 961 -28.21 22.60 9.01
C LEU A 961 -27.81 23.57 10.14
N ARG A 962 -27.60 23.05 11.35
CA ARG A 962 -26.99 23.83 12.43
C ARG A 962 -25.47 23.80 12.26
N PRO A 963 -24.74 24.93 12.38
CA PRO A 963 -23.30 24.95 12.13
C PRO A 963 -22.50 23.97 13.01
N VAL A 964 -22.88 23.83 14.28
CA VAL A 964 -22.22 22.91 15.24
C VAL A 964 -22.38 21.45 14.82
N GLU A 965 -23.59 21.03 14.43
CA GLU A 965 -23.84 19.67 13.94
C GLU A 965 -23.15 19.43 12.60
N PHE A 966 -23.15 20.44 11.73
CA PHE A 966 -22.51 20.31 10.43
C PHE A 966 -20.98 20.18 10.56
N ALA A 967 -20.36 20.91 11.49
CA ALA A 967 -18.95 20.76 11.82
C ALA A 967 -18.60 19.32 12.25
N GLN A 968 -19.45 18.71 13.08
CA GLN A 968 -19.29 17.30 13.48
C GLN A 968 -19.41 16.36 12.27
N ASN A 969 -20.41 16.58 11.41
CA ASN A 969 -20.63 15.77 10.21
C ASN A 969 -19.45 15.79 9.22
N ILE A 970 -18.75 16.93 9.09
CA ILE A 970 -17.56 17.05 8.22
C ILE A 970 -16.24 16.71 8.93
N SER A 971 -16.33 16.11 10.13
CA SER A 971 -15.17 15.75 10.97
C SER A 971 -14.25 16.94 11.30
N MET A 972 -14.83 18.11 11.55
CA MET A 972 -14.09 19.32 11.92
C MET A 972 -14.13 19.53 13.43
N ASN A 973 -12.95 19.64 14.04
CA ASN A 973 -12.80 19.94 15.45
C ASN A 973 -12.39 21.42 15.63
N MET A 974 -13.25 22.21 16.27
CA MET A 974 -12.98 23.63 16.52
C MET A 974 -11.78 23.86 17.45
N ASP A 975 -11.53 22.97 18.41
CA ASP A 975 -10.37 23.11 19.30
C ASP A 975 -9.05 22.92 18.54
N ASN A 976 -9.04 22.05 17.52
CA ASN A 976 -7.90 21.94 16.59
C ASN A 976 -7.75 23.22 15.76
N GLY A 977 -8.84 23.76 15.21
CA GLY A 977 -8.82 25.02 14.47
C GLY A 977 -8.25 26.18 15.30
N TRP A 978 -8.67 26.30 16.57
CA TRP A 978 -8.13 27.28 17.51
C TRP A 978 -6.66 27.03 17.85
N GLY A 979 -6.26 25.76 17.98
CA GLY A 979 -4.85 25.38 18.18
C GLY A 979 -3.96 25.77 17.01
N ILE A 980 -4.42 25.57 15.76
CA ILE A 980 -3.73 25.99 14.54
C ILE A 980 -3.60 27.51 14.50
N LEU A 981 -4.71 28.23 14.71
CA LEU A 981 -4.70 29.69 14.73
C LEU A 981 -3.74 30.23 15.80
N ARG A 982 -3.77 29.67 17.00
CA ARG A 982 -2.87 30.04 18.10
C ARG A 982 -1.40 29.83 17.73
N CYS A 983 -1.06 28.70 17.13
CA CYS A 983 0.30 28.41 16.66
C CYS A 983 0.80 29.44 15.62
N VAL A 984 -0.08 29.82 14.68
CA VAL A 984 0.24 30.84 13.67
C VAL A 984 0.45 32.21 14.31
N ILE A 985 -0.45 32.62 15.21
CA ILE A 985 -0.34 33.89 15.94
C ILE A 985 0.96 33.94 16.75
N ASP A 986 1.25 32.90 17.54
CA ASP A 986 2.48 32.83 18.34
C ASP A 986 3.74 32.88 17.46
N SER A 987 3.67 32.32 16.25
CA SER A 987 4.79 32.34 15.31
C SER A 987 5.03 33.73 14.73
N CYS A 988 3.97 34.46 14.38
CA CYS A 988 4.06 35.85 13.91
C CYS A 988 4.46 36.81 15.05
N MET A 989 3.88 36.63 16.24
CA MET A 989 4.18 37.42 17.44
C MET A 989 5.57 37.16 18.05
N ARG A 990 6.33 36.18 17.55
CA ARG A 990 7.76 36.01 17.88
C ARG A 990 8.69 36.81 16.97
N GLN A 991 8.25 37.21 15.77
CA GLN A 991 9.09 37.89 14.79
C GLN A 991 9.15 39.40 15.03
N PRO A 992 10.20 40.14 14.63
CA PRO A 992 10.25 41.59 14.79
C PRO A 992 9.06 42.32 14.12
N GLN A 993 8.89 43.62 14.37
CA GLN A 993 7.86 44.40 13.67
C GLN A 993 8.16 44.39 12.15
N GLY A 994 7.11 44.31 11.34
CA GLY A 994 7.25 44.19 9.88
C GLY A 994 6.14 43.37 9.21
N LYS A 995 6.25 43.22 7.89
CA LYS A 995 5.32 42.44 7.05
C LYS A 995 5.86 41.02 6.84
N TYR A 996 4.96 40.06 6.95
CA TYR A 996 5.24 38.63 6.75
C TYR A 996 4.20 38.02 5.82
N LEU A 997 4.53 36.89 5.21
CA LEU A 997 3.63 36.14 4.34
C LEU A 997 3.47 34.72 4.85
N LEU A 998 2.24 34.35 5.20
CA LEU A 998 1.84 32.96 5.41
C LEU A 998 1.37 32.41 4.07
N MET A 999 2.04 31.38 3.55
CA MET A 999 1.70 30.80 2.27
C MET A 999 1.61 29.28 2.37
N LYS A 1000 0.51 28.70 1.86
CA LYS A 1000 0.38 27.26 1.68
C LYS A 1000 1.11 26.84 0.41
N ASP A 1001 2.04 25.90 0.52
CA ASP A 1001 2.83 25.44 -0.63
C ASP A 1001 1.95 24.74 -1.68
N PRO A 1002 2.04 25.07 -2.98
CA PRO A 1002 1.19 24.48 -4.01
C PRO A 1002 1.33 22.96 -4.12
N GLN A 1003 2.52 22.41 -3.90
CA GLN A 1003 2.83 20.99 -4.16
C GLN A 1003 2.83 20.14 -2.88
N SER A 1004 3.21 20.74 -1.75
CA SER A 1004 3.46 20.07 -0.47
C SER A 1004 2.41 20.46 0.57
N PRO A 1005 2.05 19.55 1.50
CA PRO A 1005 1.10 19.82 2.59
C PRO A 1005 1.80 20.57 3.75
N VAL A 1006 2.31 21.77 3.46
CA VAL A 1006 3.01 22.62 4.43
C VAL A 1006 2.60 24.09 4.27
N ILE A 1007 2.59 24.83 5.37
CA ILE A 1007 2.47 26.29 5.41
C ILE A 1007 3.86 26.86 5.71
N ARG A 1008 4.29 27.86 4.95
CA ARG A 1008 5.55 28.57 5.20
C ARG A 1008 5.27 30.00 5.62
N LEU A 1009 6.01 30.47 6.61
CA LEU A 1009 6.06 31.87 7.03
C LEU A 1009 7.31 32.50 6.39
N TYR A 1010 7.11 33.51 5.55
CA TYR A 1010 8.19 34.28 4.92
C TYR A 1010 8.31 35.67 5.54
N SER A 1011 9.54 36.17 5.62
CA SER A 1011 9.82 37.60 5.84
C SER A 1011 9.65 38.36 4.53
N LEU A 1012 8.94 39.49 4.55
CA LEU A 1012 8.83 40.38 3.39
C LEU A 1012 9.68 41.64 3.58
N PRO A 1013 10.45 42.09 2.57
CA PRO A 1013 11.07 43.42 2.56
C PRO A 1013 10.02 44.54 2.63
N GLU A 1014 10.41 45.69 3.19
CA GLU A 1014 9.61 46.93 3.14
C GLU A 1014 9.27 47.30 1.69
N GLY A 1015 8.05 47.79 1.43
CA GLY A 1015 7.55 48.07 0.07
C GLY A 1015 6.96 46.86 -0.68
N THR A 1016 7.03 45.63 -0.13
CA THR A 1016 6.48 44.45 -0.82
C THR A 1016 4.94 44.48 -0.81
N PHE A 1017 4.34 44.44 -2.00
CA PHE A 1017 2.89 44.60 -2.28
C PHE A 1017 2.34 46.03 -2.13
N GLU A 1018 3.18 47.04 -1.95
CA GLU A 1018 2.76 48.43 -2.09
C GLU A 1018 2.67 48.79 -3.58
N SER A 1019 1.62 49.51 -3.95
CA SER A 1019 1.43 49.95 -5.33
C SER A 1019 2.30 51.18 -5.60
N GLU A 1020 2.87 51.34 -6.80
CA GLU A 1020 3.66 52.54 -7.15
C GLU A 1020 2.85 53.85 -7.04
N GLN A 1021 1.52 53.78 -6.87
CA GLN A 1021 0.67 54.95 -6.63
C GLN A 1021 0.82 55.55 -5.23
N ASP A 1022 1.19 54.76 -4.22
CA ASP A 1022 1.30 55.24 -2.83
C ASP A 1022 2.63 55.98 -2.54
N SER A 1023 3.55 56.00 -3.52
CA SER A 1023 4.87 56.67 -3.39
C SER A 1023 4.89 58.14 -3.84
N ASN A 1024 3.77 58.67 -4.35
CA ASN A 1024 3.70 60.03 -4.90
C ASN A 1024 3.19 61.10 -3.91
N ASP A 1025 2.80 60.73 -2.68
CA ASP A 1025 2.19 61.67 -1.73
C ASP A 1025 3.14 62.22 -0.66
N GLU A 1026 4.45 61.94 -0.72
CA GLU A 1026 5.42 62.43 0.29
C GLU A 1026 6.49 63.43 -0.18
N HIS A 1027 6.50 63.90 -1.44
CA HIS A 1027 7.43 64.97 -1.86
C HIS A 1027 6.72 66.16 -2.52
N GLY A 1028 5.97 66.91 -1.71
CA GLY A 1028 5.63 68.30 -1.99
C GLY A 1028 6.52 69.23 -1.18
N GLY A 1029 7.45 69.95 -1.83
CA GLY A 1029 8.16 71.07 -1.18
C GLY A 1029 9.51 71.46 -1.78
N ASP A 1030 9.45 72.46 -2.67
CA ASP A 1030 10.41 73.55 -2.87
C ASP A 1030 11.58 73.49 -3.88
N SER A 1031 11.58 74.59 -4.65
CA SER A 1031 12.67 75.43 -5.15
C SER A 1031 13.22 75.19 -6.57
N ASP A 1032 12.81 76.11 -7.45
CA ASP A 1032 13.66 77.00 -8.27
C ASP A 1032 14.97 76.43 -8.86
N ASP A 1033 15.05 76.34 -10.19
CA ASP A 1033 15.68 77.38 -11.04
C ASP A 1033 16.04 76.82 -12.43
N SER A 1034 15.86 77.69 -13.44
CA SER A 1034 16.32 77.65 -14.85
C SER A 1034 15.65 76.73 -15.87
#